data_AF-A0A0K1EFI3-F1
#
_entry.id   AF-A0A0K1EFI3-F1
#
_cell.length_a   1.000
_cell.length_b   1.000
_cell.length_c   1.000
_cell.angle_alpha   90.00
_cell.angle_beta   90.00
_cell.angle_gamma   90.00
#
_symmetry.space_group_name_H-M   'P 1'
#
loop_
_entity.id
_entity.type
_entity.pdbx_description
1 polymer ?
#
loop_
_entity_poly.entity_id
_entity_poly.type
_entity_poly.pdbx_seq_one_letter_code
_entity_poly.pdbx_strand_id
1 'polypeptide(L)'
;MHRQLSIAPLTALALILSTGIASVASAASPGTPLARGAASGRAVEWYDVRDHAAAQSASALQAGPRVTAERFLQGAAAELRLEGVDLETKVELKSGSSHTVRFTQTYRGLPVIGSAVAVRVGAGGAPRAAIVDVARGLSVSTEPTLDEGAARLVVEEQLGMSLVQSPAIQLAVLPVAEQPGKLVWMVDIHQGTRHQTRYLVDAHGGGIQGIRPMAMDAMGRVYQISAANTPEPVDVTLTDLVTSNPQRLTGWNGNLVVTNYVSGSQQNSYTVEQSLGPNSGEDFLYDPPADPRDPTDGFAQVNVYYHMTRIRDYFVDTHGVDTSPASWKVTAVANLMENGQPFDNAFFAPEAGNVVGGQFSSPNLLGIYQGTMNDFSIDSDVFLHEFGHYISHNAVGYNQGQFGMSAYGLSPWSGAIDEGIADYFACSLNGNSLLGEASLVPLGAGRELQDTAKVCPDHVVGQVHEDGEIIGSLGWTLRTALGQEIADRLVWGAVQSLTPGVSLGDFARGLLQTADELLTSGEMNEEDVRTVEEAIAARGLDDCDHVLEVTPGEDRNLVLMGLGTMAQGFGISCEQAKGFLSLHSFFHFSARANAGDTALRFSVQLTPVGGGPLEWSIYARRSQSVSMAPSGPLGFPAAQGYDFKVEGLNATDGTLLIDASVDPAFEPGIPYYFVIENKNCPTAQLRVSAESITPPSEGEGGAGGTGGQGGSVPQSNDTPDDSGCGCTVAGDEAPSGGRWAGLLGLGLAAAAVTRRRFVRR
;
A
#
# COMPACT_ATOMS: atom_id res chain seq x y z
N MET A 1 29.62 -25.29 21.71
CA MET A 1 29.05 -26.43 20.95
C MET A 1 27.79 -25.95 20.26
N HIS A 2 27.93 -25.48 19.03
CA HIS A 2 26.83 -25.06 18.17
C HIS A 2 26.20 -26.28 17.51
N ARG A 3 24.89 -26.45 17.64
CA ARG A 3 24.05 -27.25 16.76
C ARG A 3 22.63 -26.74 16.97
N GLN A 4 22.22 -25.82 16.10
CA GLN A 4 21.53 -26.07 14.84
C GLN A 4 20.11 -26.53 15.10
N LEU A 5 19.20 -25.71 14.56
CA LEU A 5 17.91 -26.05 13.99
C LEU A 5 17.20 -27.17 14.72
N SER A 6 15.98 -26.89 15.17
CA SER A 6 14.81 -27.53 14.56
C SER A 6 13.61 -27.45 15.48
N ILE A 7 12.49 -27.11 14.86
CA ILE A 7 11.21 -27.81 15.01
C ILE A 7 10.48 -27.56 16.34
N ALA A 8 9.34 -26.86 16.19
CA ALA A 8 8.02 -27.18 16.76
C ALA A 8 7.87 -27.12 18.29
N PRO A 9 6.70 -27.44 18.88
CA PRO A 9 5.33 -27.48 18.34
C PRO A 9 4.34 -26.61 19.14
N LEU A 10 3.18 -26.41 18.52
CA LEU A 10 1.84 -26.15 19.07
C LEU A 10 1.64 -26.46 20.57
N THR A 11 0.80 -25.66 21.26
CA THR A 11 -0.44 -26.19 21.87
C THR A 11 -1.38 -25.08 22.38
N ALA A 12 -2.61 -25.12 21.85
CA ALA A 12 -3.83 -24.43 22.30
C ALA A 12 -4.52 -25.19 23.44
N LEU A 13 -5.44 -24.54 24.18
CA LEU A 13 -6.80 -25.08 24.39
C LEU A 13 -7.79 -24.06 25.01
N ALA A 14 -9.03 -24.12 24.50
CA ALA A 14 -10.22 -23.37 24.88
C ALA A 14 -11.17 -24.12 25.85
N LEU A 15 -12.14 -23.40 26.44
CA LEU A 15 -13.37 -23.85 27.12
C LEU A 15 -14.43 -22.72 26.97
N ILE A 16 -15.77 -22.84 26.98
CA ILE A 16 -16.81 -23.87 26.74
C ILE A 16 -18.17 -23.21 27.15
N LEU A 17 -19.29 -23.57 26.47
CA LEU A 17 -20.73 -23.52 26.90
C LEU A 17 -21.37 -22.13 27.20
N SER A 18 -22.68 -21.86 27.07
CA SER A 18 -23.89 -22.69 27.12
C SER A 18 -25.18 -21.88 26.88
N THR A 19 -26.23 -22.59 26.44
CA THR A 19 -27.67 -22.49 26.83
C THR A 19 -28.52 -21.27 26.43
N GLY A 20 -29.79 -21.41 26.03
CA GLY A 20 -30.66 -22.58 25.89
C GLY A 20 -32.16 -22.21 25.81
N ILE A 21 -32.98 -23.20 25.38
CA ILE A 21 -34.33 -23.58 25.88
C ILE A 21 -35.48 -22.57 25.55
N ALA A 22 -36.72 -22.88 25.15
CA ALA A 22 -37.66 -24.03 25.15
C ALA A 22 -38.72 -23.76 24.02
N SER A 23 -39.76 -24.54 23.69
CA SER A 23 -40.49 -25.68 24.27
C SER A 23 -41.54 -26.21 23.26
N VAL A 24 -41.75 -27.56 23.24
CA VAL A 24 -43.03 -28.35 23.29
C VAL A 24 -44.19 -28.06 22.29
N ALA A 25 -45.07 -28.97 21.82
CA ALA A 25 -45.13 -30.40 21.47
C ALA A 25 -46.52 -30.66 20.81
N SER A 26 -46.72 -31.73 20.03
CA SER A 26 -47.81 -32.74 20.17
C SER A 26 -48.12 -33.52 18.87
N ALA A 27 -48.79 -34.66 19.05
CA ALA A 27 -48.73 -35.88 18.24
C ALA A 27 -49.88 -36.09 17.22
N ALA A 28 -49.76 -37.19 16.46
CA ALA A 28 -50.40 -37.53 15.19
C ALA A 28 -51.73 -38.32 15.26
N SER A 29 -52.45 -38.41 14.12
CA SER A 29 -53.08 -39.64 13.57
C SER A 29 -53.57 -39.47 12.11
N PRO A 30 -53.79 -40.56 11.32
CA PRO A 30 -53.73 -40.56 9.85
C PRO A 30 -55.08 -40.83 9.12
N GLY A 31 -55.18 -40.42 7.83
CA GLY A 31 -56.26 -40.86 6.92
C GLY A 31 -56.39 -40.08 5.60
N THR A 32 -55.93 -40.71 4.50
CA THR A 32 -56.22 -40.46 3.05
C THR A 32 -55.75 -39.16 2.35
N PRO A 33 -55.24 -39.24 1.10
CA PRO A 33 -54.34 -38.24 0.52
C PRO A 33 -55.05 -37.38 -0.53
N LEU A 34 -55.28 -36.10 -0.25
CA LEU A 34 -55.59 -35.10 -1.28
C LEU A 34 -55.08 -33.73 -0.80
N ALA A 35 -54.16 -33.16 -1.58
CA ALA A 35 -53.72 -31.76 -1.59
C ALA A 35 -53.45 -31.11 -0.21
N ARG A 36 -52.23 -31.25 0.32
CA ARG A 36 -51.73 -30.34 1.37
C ARG A 36 -51.16 -29.06 0.75
N GLY A 37 -52.07 -28.14 0.46
CA GLY A 37 -51.93 -26.70 0.71
C GLY A 37 -50.83 -25.95 -0.05
N ALA A 38 -51.20 -25.40 -1.21
CA ALA A 38 -50.78 -24.04 -1.53
C ALA A 38 -51.26 -23.14 -0.37
N ALA A 39 -50.32 -22.61 0.41
CA ALA A 39 -50.64 -21.60 1.41
C ALA A 39 -51.17 -20.37 0.67
N SER A 40 -52.48 -20.16 0.69
CA SER A 40 -53.13 -18.97 0.11
C SER A 40 -52.58 -17.74 0.83
N GLY A 41 -51.64 -17.05 0.19
CA GLY A 41 -50.99 -15.84 0.71
C GLY A 41 -49.47 -15.75 0.50
N ARG A 42 -48.79 -16.78 -0.05
CA ARG A 42 -47.37 -16.67 -0.43
C ARG A 42 -47.22 -16.38 -1.94
N ALA A 43 -46.35 -15.43 -2.29
CA ALA A 43 -46.04 -15.08 -3.69
C ALA A 43 -45.35 -16.23 -4.46
N VAL A 44 -44.60 -17.09 -3.74
CA VAL A 44 -43.92 -18.26 -4.30
C VAL A 44 -44.67 -19.54 -3.90
N GLU A 45 -45.04 -20.35 -4.90
CA GLU A 45 -45.80 -21.59 -4.74
C GLU A 45 -44.85 -22.79 -4.65
N TRP A 46 -44.98 -23.58 -3.57
CA TRP A 46 -44.17 -24.78 -3.36
C TRP A 46 -45.04 -26.04 -3.50
N TYR A 47 -44.59 -26.96 -4.33
CA TYR A 47 -45.25 -28.22 -4.60
C TYR A 47 -44.34 -29.38 -4.23
N ASP A 48 -44.80 -30.25 -3.34
CA ASP A 48 -44.20 -31.57 -3.11
C ASP A 48 -44.73 -32.54 -4.17
N VAL A 49 -43.83 -32.99 -5.04
CA VAL A 49 -44.21 -33.73 -6.26
C VAL A 49 -43.72 -35.18 -6.21
N ARG A 50 -43.41 -35.68 -5.00
CA ARG A 50 -42.96 -37.06 -4.78
C ARG A 50 -44.00 -38.10 -5.24
N ASP A 51 -45.28 -37.78 -5.12
CA ASP A 51 -46.38 -38.67 -5.49
C ASP A 51 -46.65 -38.67 -7.01
N HIS A 52 -46.34 -37.57 -7.70
CA HIS A 52 -46.41 -37.48 -9.18
C HIS A 52 -45.31 -38.27 -9.88
N ALA A 53 -44.17 -38.45 -9.22
CA ALA A 53 -43.04 -39.17 -9.75
C ALA A 53 -43.18 -40.71 -9.72
N ALA A 54 -44.23 -41.25 -9.06
CA ALA A 54 -44.43 -42.69 -8.92
C ALA A 54 -44.74 -43.41 -10.24
N ALA A 55 -45.06 -42.67 -11.33
CA ALA A 55 -45.43 -43.24 -12.62
C ALA A 55 -44.27 -43.38 -13.65
N GLN A 56 -43.03 -42.94 -13.35
CA GLN A 56 -41.95 -42.87 -14.37
C GLN A 56 -40.54 -43.28 -13.88
N SER A 57 -40.43 -44.23 -12.95
CA SER A 57 -39.17 -44.49 -12.23
C SER A 57 -38.10 -45.36 -12.93
N ALA A 58 -38.24 -45.68 -14.22
CA ALA A 58 -37.18 -46.40 -14.97
C ALA A 58 -36.57 -45.60 -16.14
N SER A 59 -37.33 -44.72 -16.82
CA SER A 59 -36.81 -43.94 -17.96
C SER A 59 -36.18 -42.59 -17.56
N ALA A 60 -36.42 -42.12 -16.33
CA ALA A 60 -35.94 -40.82 -15.84
C ALA A 60 -34.43 -40.74 -15.57
N LEU A 61 -33.77 -41.87 -15.26
CA LEU A 61 -32.32 -41.92 -14.99
C LEU A 61 -31.45 -41.80 -16.25
N GLN A 62 -31.97 -42.14 -17.44
CA GLN A 62 -31.22 -42.07 -18.70
C GLN A 62 -31.25 -40.69 -19.37
N ALA A 63 -32.19 -39.80 -19.02
CA ALA A 63 -32.41 -38.53 -19.72
C ALA A 63 -31.65 -37.33 -19.14
N GLY A 64 -31.09 -37.45 -17.93
CA GLY A 64 -30.43 -36.38 -17.20
C GLY A 64 -31.40 -35.41 -16.49
N PRO A 65 -30.94 -34.65 -15.47
CA PRO A 65 -31.82 -33.86 -14.60
C PRO A 65 -32.60 -32.76 -15.31
N ARG A 66 -31.94 -32.02 -16.23
CA ARG A 66 -32.58 -31.01 -17.07
C ARG A 66 -33.80 -31.54 -17.84
N VAL A 67 -33.61 -32.60 -18.61
CA VAL A 67 -34.68 -33.15 -19.45
C VAL A 67 -35.80 -33.73 -18.59
N THR A 68 -35.47 -34.32 -17.44
CA THR A 68 -36.48 -34.78 -16.48
C THR A 68 -37.31 -33.64 -15.91
N ALA A 69 -36.67 -32.50 -15.58
CA ALA A 69 -37.39 -31.32 -15.10
C ALA A 69 -38.29 -30.70 -16.19
N GLU A 70 -37.80 -30.59 -17.43
CA GLU A 70 -38.56 -30.08 -18.58
C GLU A 70 -39.82 -30.93 -18.84
N ARG A 71 -39.67 -32.26 -18.89
CA ARG A 71 -40.81 -33.18 -19.06
C ARG A 71 -41.78 -33.13 -17.89
N PHE A 72 -41.28 -33.01 -16.67
CA PHE A 72 -42.12 -32.88 -15.49
C PHE A 72 -43.00 -31.63 -15.56
N LEU A 73 -42.41 -30.47 -15.89
CA LEU A 73 -43.17 -29.22 -16.02
C LEU A 73 -44.21 -29.28 -17.15
N GLN A 74 -43.87 -29.90 -18.27
CA GLN A 74 -44.82 -30.14 -19.37
C GLN A 74 -45.99 -31.02 -18.94
N GLY A 75 -45.72 -32.11 -18.21
CA GLY A 75 -46.75 -33.05 -17.74
C GLY A 75 -47.62 -32.48 -16.62
N ALA A 76 -47.07 -31.61 -15.77
CA ALA A 76 -47.75 -31.02 -14.61
C ALA A 76 -48.26 -29.59 -14.86
N ALA A 77 -48.27 -29.11 -16.11
CA ALA A 77 -48.55 -27.71 -16.44
C ALA A 77 -49.89 -27.20 -15.89
N ALA A 78 -50.97 -27.99 -16.01
CA ALA A 78 -52.28 -27.61 -15.50
C ALA A 78 -52.30 -27.49 -13.96
N GLU A 79 -51.67 -28.44 -13.26
CA GLU A 79 -51.62 -28.46 -11.79
C GLU A 79 -50.75 -27.35 -11.21
N LEU A 80 -49.64 -27.05 -11.88
CA LEU A 80 -48.74 -25.95 -11.53
C LEU A 80 -49.24 -24.59 -12.05
N ARG A 81 -50.37 -24.58 -12.80
CA ARG A 81 -50.96 -23.41 -13.45
C ARG A 81 -49.94 -22.67 -14.32
N LEU A 82 -49.24 -23.41 -15.17
CA LEU A 82 -48.23 -22.93 -16.13
C LEU A 82 -48.80 -22.82 -17.55
N GLU A 83 -50.13 -22.92 -17.72
CA GLU A 83 -50.77 -22.75 -19.02
C GLU A 83 -50.52 -21.33 -19.56
N GLY A 84 -49.98 -21.24 -20.78
CA GLY A 84 -49.59 -19.96 -21.39
C GLY A 84 -48.36 -19.30 -20.76
N VAL A 85 -47.60 -20.02 -19.94
CA VAL A 85 -46.32 -19.57 -19.39
C VAL A 85 -45.18 -20.21 -20.19
N ASP A 86 -44.41 -19.40 -20.90
CA ASP A 86 -43.22 -19.86 -21.59
C ASP A 86 -42.04 -19.89 -20.62
N LEU A 87 -41.30 -21.00 -20.58
CA LEU A 87 -40.16 -21.21 -19.69
C LEU A 87 -38.93 -21.60 -20.49
N GLU A 88 -37.80 -20.99 -20.17
CA GLU A 88 -36.49 -21.34 -20.71
C GLU A 88 -35.55 -21.80 -19.59
N THR A 89 -34.78 -22.85 -19.87
CA THR A 89 -33.83 -23.39 -18.91
C THR A 89 -32.66 -22.43 -18.71
N LYS A 90 -32.48 -21.94 -17.48
CA LYS A 90 -31.41 -21.03 -17.09
C LYS A 90 -30.14 -21.76 -16.65
N VAL A 91 -30.27 -22.67 -15.69
CA VAL A 91 -29.09 -23.35 -15.09
C VAL A 91 -29.49 -24.65 -14.39
N GLU A 92 -28.56 -25.60 -14.34
CA GLU A 92 -28.65 -26.81 -13.52
C GLU A 92 -27.63 -26.72 -12.37
N LEU A 93 -28.09 -26.92 -11.13
CA LEU A 93 -27.27 -26.80 -9.91
C LEU A 93 -27.20 -28.15 -9.18
N LYS A 94 -25.99 -28.64 -8.91
CA LYS A 94 -25.75 -29.90 -8.20
C LYS A 94 -25.55 -29.67 -6.70
N SER A 95 -26.14 -30.52 -5.87
CA SER A 95 -25.95 -30.54 -4.42
C SER A 95 -26.00 -31.98 -3.92
N GLY A 96 -24.82 -32.53 -3.60
CA GLY A 96 -24.64 -33.96 -3.34
C GLY A 96 -25.03 -34.80 -4.56
N SER A 97 -25.93 -35.77 -4.35
CA SER A 97 -26.51 -36.61 -5.40
C SER A 97 -27.81 -36.05 -6.01
N SER A 98 -28.28 -34.88 -5.57
CA SER A 98 -29.50 -34.24 -6.07
C SER A 98 -29.17 -33.03 -6.95
N HIS A 99 -30.08 -32.69 -7.85
CA HIS A 99 -29.95 -31.59 -8.81
C HIS A 99 -31.14 -30.63 -8.69
N THR A 100 -30.93 -29.35 -8.96
CA THR A 100 -31.99 -28.35 -9.10
C THR A 100 -31.88 -27.72 -10.48
N VAL A 101 -32.92 -27.86 -11.30
CA VAL A 101 -32.99 -27.21 -12.62
C VAL A 101 -33.80 -25.94 -12.47
N ARG A 102 -33.25 -24.81 -12.88
CA ARG A 102 -33.89 -23.50 -12.82
C ARG A 102 -34.29 -23.03 -14.20
N PHE A 103 -35.47 -22.43 -14.27
CA PHE A 103 -36.08 -21.86 -15.46
C PHE A 103 -36.41 -20.40 -15.23
N THR A 104 -36.32 -19.59 -16.27
CA THR A 104 -36.82 -18.22 -16.30
C THR A 104 -38.04 -18.15 -17.18
N GLN A 105 -39.02 -17.32 -16.81
CA GLN A 105 -40.17 -17.09 -17.66
C GLN A 105 -39.81 -16.12 -18.79
N THR A 106 -40.28 -16.43 -20.00
CA THR A 106 -40.27 -15.53 -21.14
C THR A 106 -41.69 -15.19 -21.58
N TYR A 107 -41.85 -14.10 -22.32
CA TYR A 107 -43.10 -13.70 -22.96
C TYR A 107 -42.78 -13.21 -24.37
N ARG A 108 -43.14 -14.01 -25.38
CA ARG A 108 -42.81 -13.75 -26.80
C ARG A 108 -41.31 -13.47 -27.02
N GLY A 109 -40.45 -14.22 -26.33
CA GLY A 109 -38.98 -14.09 -26.41
C GLY A 109 -38.37 -13.01 -25.52
N LEU A 110 -39.17 -12.20 -24.81
CA LEU A 110 -38.66 -11.24 -23.85
C LEU A 110 -38.60 -11.83 -22.44
N PRO A 111 -37.58 -11.50 -21.63
CA PRO A 111 -37.52 -11.94 -20.24
C PRO A 111 -38.64 -11.30 -19.42
N VAL A 112 -39.29 -12.08 -18.57
CA VAL A 112 -40.26 -11.60 -17.58
C VAL A 112 -39.56 -11.37 -16.26
N ILE A 113 -39.54 -10.10 -15.80
CA ILE A 113 -38.79 -9.69 -14.61
C ILE A 113 -39.37 -10.36 -13.37
N GLY A 114 -38.49 -10.99 -12.58
CA GLY A 114 -38.85 -11.59 -11.28
C GLY A 114 -39.50 -12.97 -11.37
N SER A 115 -39.77 -13.49 -12.57
CA SER A 115 -40.52 -14.75 -12.75
C SER A 115 -39.62 -15.93 -13.11
N ALA A 116 -39.71 -17.00 -12.31
CA ALA A 116 -38.89 -18.20 -12.43
C ALA A 116 -39.57 -19.46 -11.90
N VAL A 117 -39.08 -20.62 -12.36
CA VAL A 117 -39.46 -21.94 -11.82
C VAL A 117 -38.20 -22.71 -11.44
N ALA A 118 -38.24 -23.47 -10.35
CA ALA A 118 -37.17 -24.41 -10.00
C ALA A 118 -37.74 -25.81 -9.74
N VAL A 119 -37.08 -26.83 -10.29
CA VAL A 119 -37.45 -28.24 -10.08
C VAL A 119 -36.29 -28.96 -9.39
N ARG A 120 -36.54 -29.52 -8.21
CA ARG A 120 -35.58 -30.37 -7.50
C ARG A 120 -35.72 -31.81 -7.99
N VAL A 121 -34.64 -32.37 -8.50
CA VAL A 121 -34.53 -33.77 -8.93
C VAL A 121 -33.67 -34.52 -7.91
N GLY A 122 -34.23 -35.58 -7.31
CA GLY A 122 -33.53 -36.38 -6.29
C GLY A 122 -32.52 -37.35 -6.90
N ALA A 123 -31.74 -38.00 -6.03
CA ALA A 123 -30.67 -38.95 -6.42
C ALA A 123 -31.09 -40.09 -7.36
N GLY A 124 -32.36 -40.50 -7.32
CA GLY A 124 -32.92 -41.51 -8.22
C GLY A 124 -33.43 -40.96 -9.56
N GLY A 125 -33.12 -39.71 -9.92
CA GLY A 125 -33.56 -39.07 -11.16
C GLY A 125 -35.02 -38.59 -11.16
N ALA A 126 -35.75 -38.75 -10.05
CA ALA A 126 -37.17 -38.37 -9.95
C ALA A 126 -37.35 -36.92 -9.43
N PRO A 127 -38.32 -36.13 -9.96
CA PRO A 127 -38.73 -34.87 -9.37
C PRO A 127 -39.19 -35.04 -7.91
N ARG A 128 -38.80 -34.11 -7.05
CA ARG A 128 -39.10 -34.11 -5.60
C ARG A 128 -39.85 -32.87 -5.18
N ALA A 129 -39.52 -31.71 -5.75
CA ALA A 129 -40.22 -30.47 -5.49
C ALA A 129 -40.28 -29.60 -6.75
N ALA A 130 -41.34 -28.82 -6.89
CA ALA A 130 -41.44 -27.72 -7.83
C ALA A 130 -41.69 -26.42 -7.06
N ILE A 131 -40.94 -25.37 -7.40
CA ILE A 131 -41.06 -24.04 -6.82
C ILE A 131 -41.41 -23.11 -7.97
N VAL A 132 -42.58 -22.48 -7.91
CA VAL A 132 -43.17 -21.72 -9.01
C VAL A 132 -43.46 -20.30 -8.56
N ASP A 133 -42.88 -19.34 -9.26
CA ASP A 133 -43.17 -17.91 -9.12
C ASP A 133 -43.20 -17.30 -10.53
N VAL A 134 -44.39 -17.25 -11.13
CA VAL A 134 -44.57 -16.85 -12.53
C VAL A 134 -45.69 -15.84 -12.69
N ALA A 135 -45.52 -14.92 -13.62
CA ALA A 135 -46.56 -14.00 -14.03
C ALA A 135 -47.54 -14.72 -14.96
N ARG A 136 -48.82 -14.70 -14.61
CA ARG A 136 -49.89 -15.36 -15.37
C ARG A 136 -50.79 -14.30 -16.00
N GLY A 137 -51.37 -14.62 -17.16
CA GLY A 137 -52.30 -13.71 -17.86
C GLY A 137 -51.64 -12.47 -18.47
N LEU A 138 -50.34 -12.52 -18.80
CA LEU A 138 -49.64 -11.42 -19.45
C LEU A 138 -50.26 -11.12 -20.83
N SER A 139 -50.54 -9.84 -21.08
CA SER A 139 -51.11 -9.34 -22.34
C SER A 139 -50.48 -7.99 -22.67
N VAL A 140 -49.18 -7.99 -22.96
CA VAL A 140 -48.38 -6.79 -23.22
C VAL A 140 -48.02 -6.71 -24.70
N SER A 141 -48.05 -5.51 -25.28
CA SER A 141 -47.40 -5.28 -26.58
C SER A 141 -45.89 -5.41 -26.41
N THR A 142 -45.20 -6.13 -27.30
CA THR A 142 -43.74 -6.30 -27.26
C THR A 142 -43.01 -5.37 -28.21
N GLU A 143 -43.74 -4.49 -28.90
CA GLU A 143 -43.18 -3.46 -29.78
C GLU A 143 -43.03 -2.16 -28.98
N PRO A 144 -41.81 -1.70 -28.66
CA PRO A 144 -41.62 -0.47 -27.92
C PRO A 144 -41.96 0.75 -28.79
N THR A 145 -42.51 1.80 -28.18
CA THR A 145 -42.72 3.09 -28.87
C THR A 145 -41.51 4.01 -28.71
N LEU A 146 -40.79 3.88 -27.61
CA LEU A 146 -39.52 4.56 -27.35
C LEU A 146 -38.36 3.63 -27.67
N ASP A 147 -37.32 4.14 -28.34
CA ASP A 147 -36.09 3.40 -28.59
C ASP A 147 -35.12 3.45 -27.39
N GLU A 148 -34.00 2.73 -27.50
CA GLU A 148 -32.96 2.69 -26.47
C GLU A 148 -32.37 4.07 -26.17
N GLY A 149 -32.29 4.96 -27.17
CA GLY A 149 -31.79 6.32 -27.01
C GLY A 149 -32.71 7.20 -26.17
N ALA A 150 -34.01 7.10 -26.40
CA ALA A 150 -35.03 7.77 -25.59
C ALA A 150 -35.02 7.24 -24.14
N ALA A 151 -34.88 5.92 -23.94
CA ALA A 151 -34.77 5.34 -22.60
C ALA A 151 -33.52 5.82 -21.85
N ARG A 152 -32.39 5.98 -22.55
CA ARG A 152 -31.16 6.57 -22.00
C ARG A 152 -31.38 8.03 -21.56
N LEU A 153 -32.02 8.85 -22.40
CA LEU A 153 -32.26 10.27 -22.09
C LEU A 153 -33.12 10.44 -20.84
N VAL A 154 -34.13 9.59 -20.64
CA VAL A 154 -34.93 9.56 -19.41
C VAL A 154 -34.05 9.34 -18.17
N VAL A 155 -33.08 8.43 -18.27
CA VAL A 155 -32.17 8.14 -17.14
C VAL A 155 -31.18 9.29 -16.93
N GLU A 156 -30.64 9.90 -18.00
CA GLU A 156 -29.77 11.08 -17.91
C GLU A 156 -30.50 12.28 -17.28
N GLU A 157 -31.77 12.50 -17.64
CA GLU A 157 -32.61 13.53 -17.02
C GLU A 157 -32.82 13.27 -15.53
N GLN A 158 -33.12 12.02 -15.16
CA GLN A 158 -33.27 11.61 -13.75
C GLN A 158 -31.99 11.82 -12.94
N LEU A 159 -30.82 11.57 -13.55
CA LEU A 159 -29.52 11.75 -12.91
C LEU A 159 -29.06 13.21 -12.89
N GLY A 160 -29.69 14.10 -13.68
CA GLY A 160 -29.24 15.48 -13.86
C GLY A 160 -27.90 15.61 -14.57
N MET A 161 -27.45 14.57 -15.28
CA MET A 161 -26.16 14.53 -15.97
C MET A 161 -26.19 13.63 -17.19
N SER A 162 -25.35 13.94 -18.19
CA SER A 162 -25.14 13.07 -19.34
C SER A 162 -24.19 11.91 -18.99
N LEU A 163 -24.50 10.71 -19.49
CA LEU A 163 -23.68 9.53 -19.29
C LEU A 163 -22.52 9.52 -20.30
N VAL A 164 -21.29 9.46 -19.82
CA VAL A 164 -20.11 9.43 -20.70
C VAL A 164 -20.00 8.08 -21.44
N GLN A 165 -20.37 6.98 -20.78
CA GLN A 165 -20.38 5.63 -21.35
C GLN A 165 -21.80 5.18 -21.74
N SER A 166 -21.91 4.38 -22.80
CA SER A 166 -23.19 3.78 -23.18
C SER A 166 -23.61 2.71 -22.17
N PRO A 167 -24.80 2.83 -21.54
CA PRO A 167 -25.27 1.82 -20.60
C PRO A 167 -25.70 0.53 -21.31
N ALA A 168 -25.78 -0.58 -20.58
CA ALA A 168 -26.37 -1.80 -21.11
C ALA A 168 -27.90 -1.68 -21.08
N ILE A 169 -28.55 -1.83 -22.23
CA ILE A 169 -29.99 -1.66 -22.39
C ILE A 169 -30.60 -2.93 -22.98
N GLN A 170 -31.70 -3.41 -22.40
CA GLN A 170 -32.48 -4.52 -22.96
C GLN A 170 -33.98 -4.36 -22.65
N LEU A 171 -34.82 -4.92 -23.52
CA LEU A 171 -36.27 -4.90 -23.36
C LEU A 171 -36.73 -6.07 -22.48
N ALA A 172 -37.69 -5.82 -21.59
CA ALA A 172 -38.24 -6.84 -20.70
C ALA A 172 -39.72 -6.59 -20.39
N VAL A 173 -40.40 -7.60 -19.87
CA VAL A 173 -41.78 -7.49 -19.38
C VAL A 173 -41.75 -7.40 -17.86
N LEU A 174 -42.30 -6.31 -17.32
CA LEU A 174 -42.54 -6.12 -15.89
C LEU A 174 -43.96 -6.62 -15.54
N PRO A 175 -44.10 -7.69 -14.75
CA PRO A 175 -45.41 -8.11 -14.24
C PRO A 175 -46.00 -7.01 -13.34
N VAL A 176 -47.30 -6.77 -13.47
CA VAL A 176 -48.06 -5.89 -12.59
C VAL A 176 -49.26 -6.68 -12.09
N ALA A 177 -49.43 -6.75 -10.76
CA ALA A 177 -50.51 -7.51 -10.16
C ALA A 177 -51.87 -7.04 -10.70
N GLU A 178 -52.70 -8.01 -11.10
CA GLU A 178 -54.05 -7.79 -11.65
C GLU A 178 -54.09 -6.92 -12.92
N GLN A 179 -52.95 -6.72 -13.60
CA GLN A 179 -52.84 -5.94 -14.82
C GLN A 179 -52.13 -6.74 -15.93
N PRO A 180 -52.23 -6.29 -17.20
CA PRO A 180 -51.63 -7.01 -18.33
C PRO A 180 -50.11 -7.18 -18.28
N GLY A 181 -49.41 -6.43 -17.40
CA GLY A 181 -47.97 -6.24 -17.39
C GLY A 181 -47.57 -4.97 -18.17
N LYS A 182 -46.30 -4.57 -18.05
CA LYS A 182 -45.73 -3.42 -18.78
C LYS A 182 -44.50 -3.83 -19.57
N LEU A 183 -44.32 -3.24 -20.75
CA LEU A 183 -43.08 -3.33 -21.49
C LEU A 183 -42.12 -2.27 -20.93
N VAL A 184 -40.92 -2.67 -20.55
CA VAL A 184 -39.91 -1.77 -19.98
C VAL A 184 -38.55 -1.95 -20.62
N TRP A 185 -37.81 -0.86 -20.77
CA TRP A 185 -36.37 -0.87 -20.97
C TRP A 185 -35.67 -1.04 -19.62
N MET A 186 -34.86 -2.08 -19.49
CA MET A 186 -33.90 -2.23 -18.40
C MET A 186 -32.62 -1.49 -18.80
N VAL A 187 -32.31 -0.41 -18.11
CA VAL A 187 -31.12 0.43 -18.36
C VAL A 187 -30.17 0.29 -17.18
N ASP A 188 -29.03 -0.37 -17.40
CA ASP A 188 -28.03 -0.61 -16.36
C ASP A 188 -26.92 0.44 -16.44
N ILE A 189 -26.92 1.33 -15.47
CA ILE A 189 -25.91 2.39 -15.33
C ILE A 189 -24.74 1.84 -14.52
N HIS A 190 -23.53 2.02 -15.06
CA HIS A 190 -22.28 1.64 -14.42
C HIS A 190 -21.50 2.93 -14.10
N GLN A 191 -21.67 3.44 -12.88
CA GLN A 191 -20.96 4.62 -12.35
C GLN A 191 -20.06 4.21 -11.18
N GLY A 192 -19.14 3.26 -11.42
CA GLY A 192 -18.43 2.58 -10.34
C GLY A 192 -19.28 1.54 -9.63
N THR A 193 -18.70 0.82 -8.66
CA THR A 193 -19.35 -0.31 -7.96
C THR A 193 -20.48 0.09 -7.03
N ARG A 194 -20.35 1.19 -6.28
CA ARG A 194 -21.39 1.74 -5.39
C ARG A 194 -22.64 2.29 -6.09
N HIS A 195 -22.53 2.71 -7.35
CA HIS A 195 -23.64 3.36 -8.07
C HIS A 195 -24.15 2.55 -9.26
N GLN A 196 -23.81 1.26 -9.33
CA GLN A 196 -24.44 0.39 -10.31
C GLN A 196 -25.94 0.37 -10.03
N THR A 197 -26.73 0.84 -10.99
CA THR A 197 -28.17 1.02 -10.79
C THR A 197 -28.91 0.60 -12.05
N ARG A 198 -29.90 -0.26 -11.88
CA ARG A 198 -30.85 -0.64 -12.93
C ARG A 198 -32.08 0.24 -12.84
N TYR A 199 -32.36 0.94 -13.93
CA TYR A 199 -33.61 1.66 -14.14
C TYR A 199 -34.55 0.82 -15.00
N LEU A 200 -35.83 0.76 -14.64
CA LEU A 200 -36.89 0.19 -15.46
C LEU A 200 -37.69 1.35 -16.06
N VAL A 201 -37.48 1.66 -17.32
CA VAL A 201 -38.15 2.76 -18.03
C VAL A 201 -39.33 2.21 -18.82
N ASP A 202 -40.53 2.78 -18.68
CA ASP A 202 -41.70 2.40 -19.48
C ASP A 202 -41.39 2.58 -20.98
N ALA A 203 -41.45 1.50 -21.76
CA ALA A 203 -41.06 1.48 -23.17
C ALA A 203 -42.05 2.22 -24.10
N HIS A 204 -43.17 2.70 -23.56
CA HIS A 204 -44.14 3.53 -24.29
C HIS A 204 -44.20 4.95 -23.73
N GLY A 205 -44.27 5.08 -22.40
CA GLY A 205 -44.51 6.37 -21.74
C GLY A 205 -43.26 7.09 -21.23
N GLY A 206 -42.11 6.42 -21.18
CA GLY A 206 -40.85 7.00 -20.70
C GLY A 206 -40.78 7.21 -19.18
N GLY A 207 -41.83 6.89 -18.42
CA GLY A 207 -41.81 7.01 -16.96
C GLY A 207 -40.98 5.91 -16.30
N ILE A 208 -40.19 6.25 -15.28
CA ILE A 208 -39.44 5.27 -14.48
C ILE A 208 -40.41 4.45 -13.62
N GLN A 209 -40.45 3.14 -13.86
CA GLN A 209 -41.28 2.16 -13.16
C GLN A 209 -40.57 1.52 -11.97
N GLY A 210 -39.24 1.62 -11.91
CA GLY A 210 -38.46 1.08 -10.81
C GLY A 210 -36.98 1.45 -10.91
N ILE A 211 -36.34 1.57 -9.75
CA ILE A 211 -34.91 1.82 -9.60
C ILE A 211 -34.39 0.73 -8.66
N ARG A 212 -33.31 0.04 -9.05
CA ARG A 212 -32.70 -1.02 -8.27
C ARG A 212 -31.19 -0.81 -8.19
N PRO A 213 -30.63 -0.55 -6.98
CA PRO A 213 -29.20 -0.68 -6.75
C PRO A 213 -28.75 -2.11 -7.11
N MET A 214 -27.69 -2.19 -7.90
CA MET A 214 -27.07 -3.44 -8.32
C MET A 214 -25.84 -3.77 -7.48
N ALA A 215 -25.19 -2.76 -6.87
CA ALA A 215 -24.19 -2.93 -5.83
C ALA A 215 -24.75 -3.82 -4.71
N MET A 216 -23.99 -4.83 -4.30
CA MET A 216 -24.30 -5.59 -3.09
C MET A 216 -23.34 -5.16 -2.00
N ASP A 217 -23.88 -4.51 -0.98
CA ASP A 217 -23.17 -4.32 0.27
C ASP A 217 -23.28 -5.62 1.06
N ALA A 218 -22.14 -6.17 1.47
CA ALA A 218 -22.07 -7.31 2.39
C ALA A 218 -21.46 -6.84 3.70
N MET A 219 -21.75 -7.51 4.81
CA MET A 219 -21.00 -7.28 6.04
C MET A 219 -19.67 -8.04 6.00
N GLY A 220 -18.62 -7.45 6.57
CA GLY A 220 -17.32 -8.06 6.77
C GLY A 220 -16.87 -7.85 8.20
N ARG A 221 -16.26 -8.87 8.81
CA ARG A 221 -15.68 -8.75 10.15
C ARG A 221 -14.21 -8.37 10.02
N VAL A 222 -13.80 -7.29 10.70
CA VAL A 222 -12.45 -6.71 10.60
C VAL A 222 -11.96 -6.22 11.96
N TYR A 223 -10.65 -6.01 12.09
CA TYR A 223 -10.15 -5.07 13.09
C TYR A 223 -10.38 -3.65 12.57
N GLN A 224 -10.85 -2.73 13.41
CA GLN A 224 -11.11 -1.36 12.95
C GLN A 224 -9.79 -0.60 12.60
N ILE A 225 -8.70 -0.95 13.29
CA ILE A 225 -7.33 -0.48 13.04
C ILE A 225 -6.38 -1.69 13.02
N SER A 226 -6.26 -2.39 14.15
CA SER A 226 -5.36 -3.55 14.27
C SER A 226 -5.77 -4.44 15.44
N ALA A 227 -5.17 -5.63 15.53
CA ALA A 227 -5.32 -6.52 16.67
C ALA A 227 -4.76 -5.92 17.98
N ALA A 228 -3.87 -4.93 17.91
CA ALA A 228 -3.28 -4.27 19.09
C ALA A 228 -4.12 -3.07 19.56
N ASN A 229 -4.59 -2.23 18.65
CA ASN A 229 -5.35 -1.02 18.97
C ASN A 229 -6.84 -1.28 19.17
N THR A 230 -7.41 -2.16 18.34
CA THR A 230 -8.85 -2.46 18.32
C THR A 230 -9.03 -3.98 18.38
N PRO A 231 -8.64 -4.63 19.49
CA PRO A 231 -8.54 -6.08 19.60
C PRO A 231 -9.88 -6.82 19.48
N GLU A 232 -11.00 -6.11 19.63
CA GLU A 232 -12.34 -6.64 19.42
C GLU A 232 -12.77 -6.38 17.97
N PRO A 233 -12.92 -7.42 17.13
CA PRO A 233 -13.39 -7.24 15.76
C PRO A 233 -14.79 -6.66 15.70
N VAL A 234 -15.05 -5.89 14.65
CA VAL A 234 -16.35 -5.28 14.38
C VAL A 234 -16.86 -5.71 13.00
N ASP A 235 -18.17 -5.81 12.88
CA ASP A 235 -18.82 -6.06 11.60
C ASP A 235 -19.07 -4.71 10.92
N VAL A 236 -18.45 -4.52 9.75
CA VAL A 236 -18.53 -3.30 8.93
C VAL A 236 -19.12 -3.61 7.57
N THR A 237 -19.63 -2.60 6.88
CA THR A 237 -20.08 -2.74 5.50
C THR A 237 -18.88 -2.81 4.55
N LEU A 238 -18.78 -3.90 3.78
CA LEU A 238 -17.89 -4.03 2.64
C LEU A 238 -18.55 -3.37 1.43
N THR A 239 -18.17 -2.12 1.20
CA THR A 239 -18.66 -1.32 0.08
C THR A 239 -17.95 -1.69 -1.22
N ASP A 240 -18.49 -1.20 -2.33
CA ASP A 240 -17.88 -1.33 -3.66
C ASP A 240 -17.66 -2.75 -4.19
N LEU A 241 -18.35 -3.76 -3.66
CA LEU A 241 -18.24 -5.11 -4.18
C LEU A 241 -18.87 -5.21 -5.58
N VAL A 242 -18.15 -5.87 -6.49
CA VAL A 242 -18.68 -6.29 -7.79
C VAL A 242 -19.59 -7.49 -7.57
N THR A 243 -20.86 -7.34 -7.93
CA THR A 243 -21.86 -8.41 -7.83
C THR A 243 -21.42 -9.65 -8.60
N SER A 244 -21.29 -10.78 -7.90
CA SER A 244 -20.86 -12.04 -8.50
C SER A 244 -21.56 -13.23 -7.84
N ASN A 245 -21.56 -14.39 -8.50
CA ASN A 245 -22.09 -15.64 -7.94
C ASN A 245 -21.12 -16.81 -8.22
N PRO A 246 -20.43 -17.34 -7.20
CA PRO A 246 -20.43 -16.87 -5.80
C PRO A 246 -19.90 -15.44 -5.66
N GLN A 247 -20.35 -14.70 -4.64
CA GLN A 247 -19.83 -13.36 -4.34
C GLN A 247 -18.35 -13.46 -3.95
N ARG A 248 -17.53 -12.52 -4.44
CA ARG A 248 -16.08 -12.46 -4.19
C ARG A 248 -15.67 -11.08 -3.67
N LEU A 249 -14.48 -11.01 -3.04
CA LEU A 249 -13.82 -9.77 -2.64
C LEU A 249 -13.12 -9.12 -3.86
N THR A 250 -13.95 -8.74 -4.83
CA THR A 250 -13.56 -7.96 -6.00
C THR A 250 -14.33 -6.66 -5.94
N GLY A 251 -13.61 -5.53 -6.04
CA GLY A 251 -14.20 -4.21 -5.86
C GLY A 251 -13.73 -3.20 -6.89
N TRP A 252 -14.17 -1.95 -6.72
CA TRP A 252 -13.77 -0.79 -7.55
C TRP A 252 -13.99 -1.03 -9.05
N ASN A 253 -15.16 -1.55 -9.39
CA ASN A 253 -15.51 -1.95 -10.75
C ASN A 253 -14.53 -2.96 -11.39
N GLY A 254 -13.93 -3.82 -10.57
CA GLY A 254 -12.96 -4.83 -10.99
C GLY A 254 -11.50 -4.39 -10.92
N ASN A 255 -11.21 -3.15 -10.50
CA ASN A 255 -9.84 -2.69 -10.30
C ASN A 255 -9.20 -3.29 -9.04
N LEU A 256 -9.96 -3.63 -8.00
CA LEU A 256 -9.45 -4.41 -6.87
C LEU A 256 -9.81 -5.88 -7.00
N VAL A 257 -8.83 -6.75 -6.89
CA VAL A 257 -9.04 -8.19 -6.67
C VAL A 257 -8.23 -8.64 -5.47
N VAL A 258 -8.90 -9.04 -4.38
CA VAL A 258 -8.25 -9.67 -3.23
C VAL A 258 -8.18 -11.17 -3.43
N THR A 259 -6.98 -11.73 -3.27
CA THR A 259 -6.63 -13.12 -3.50
C THR A 259 -5.89 -13.71 -2.30
N ASN A 260 -5.76 -15.03 -2.29
CA ASN A 260 -4.94 -15.77 -1.33
C ASN A 260 -3.72 -16.38 -2.03
N TYR A 261 -2.60 -16.43 -1.34
CA TYR A 261 -1.43 -17.18 -1.78
C TYR A 261 -1.72 -18.67 -1.90
N VAL A 262 -1.12 -19.33 -2.91
CA VAL A 262 -1.11 -20.80 -3.06
C VAL A 262 0.31 -21.34 -3.07
N SER A 263 1.17 -20.81 -3.94
CA SER A 263 2.57 -21.23 -4.06
C SER A 263 3.42 -20.18 -4.79
N GLY A 264 4.74 -20.36 -4.79
CA GLY A 264 5.68 -19.53 -5.56
C GLY A 264 6.48 -18.57 -4.68
N SER A 265 7.08 -17.57 -5.33
CA SER A 265 7.96 -16.58 -4.71
C SER A 265 8.08 -15.37 -5.61
N GLN A 266 8.55 -14.24 -5.08
CA GLN A 266 8.76 -13.04 -5.89
C GLN A 266 9.63 -13.29 -7.13
N GLN A 267 10.66 -14.15 -6.99
CA GLN A 267 11.58 -14.51 -8.08
C GLN A 267 11.04 -15.54 -9.10
N ASN A 268 10.02 -16.32 -8.74
CA ASN A 268 9.51 -17.43 -9.57
C ASN A 268 8.03 -17.25 -9.95
N SER A 269 7.51 -16.03 -9.76
CA SER A 269 6.09 -15.68 -9.79
C SER A 269 5.26 -16.38 -8.70
N TYR A 270 4.19 -15.72 -8.26
CA TYR A 270 3.21 -16.29 -7.35
C TYR A 270 2.06 -16.96 -8.12
N THR A 271 1.60 -18.08 -7.59
CA THR A 271 0.29 -18.66 -7.88
C THR A 271 -0.67 -18.23 -6.78
N VAL A 272 -1.78 -17.62 -7.16
CA VAL A 272 -2.81 -17.12 -6.24
C VAL A 272 -4.19 -17.62 -6.65
N GLU A 273 -5.12 -17.61 -5.71
CA GLU A 273 -6.51 -17.98 -5.95
C GLU A 273 -7.50 -17.02 -5.28
N GLN A 274 -8.75 -17.04 -5.76
CA GLN A 274 -9.84 -16.31 -5.13
C GLN A 274 -10.99 -17.28 -4.82
N SER A 275 -10.76 -18.15 -3.83
CA SER A 275 -11.69 -19.20 -3.42
C SER A 275 -12.64 -18.77 -2.30
N LEU A 276 -12.30 -17.70 -1.55
CA LEU A 276 -13.10 -17.15 -0.46
C LEU A 276 -14.45 -16.60 -0.95
N GLY A 277 -15.53 -16.98 -0.28
CA GLY A 277 -16.89 -16.47 -0.51
C GLY A 277 -17.59 -16.18 0.81
N PRO A 278 -18.84 -15.73 0.80
CA PRO A 278 -19.59 -15.49 2.03
C PRO A 278 -19.68 -16.74 2.91
N ASN A 279 -19.50 -16.59 4.22
CA ASN A 279 -19.63 -17.66 5.21
C ASN A 279 -20.92 -17.55 6.05
N SER A 280 -21.58 -16.39 6.04
CA SER A 280 -22.83 -16.12 6.75
C SER A 280 -23.84 -15.43 5.83
N GLY A 281 -24.68 -16.21 5.14
CA GLY A 281 -25.63 -15.65 4.18
C GLY A 281 -24.89 -15.01 2.99
N GLU A 282 -25.03 -13.68 2.85
CA GLU A 282 -24.33 -12.88 1.84
C GLU A 282 -23.05 -12.21 2.40
N ASP A 283 -22.78 -12.40 3.70
CA ASP A 283 -21.73 -11.72 4.45
C ASP A 283 -20.43 -12.54 4.61
N PHE A 284 -19.32 -11.82 4.74
CA PHE A 284 -17.96 -12.31 4.99
C PHE A 284 -17.56 -12.10 6.47
N LEU A 285 -18.32 -12.71 7.37
CA LEU A 285 -18.11 -12.62 8.83
C LEU A 285 -17.11 -13.68 9.32
N TYR A 286 -15.89 -13.61 8.83
CA TYR A 286 -14.80 -14.49 9.27
C TYR A 286 -14.27 -14.01 10.63
N ASP A 287 -14.11 -14.91 11.59
CA ASP A 287 -13.44 -14.58 12.86
C ASP A 287 -11.92 -14.54 12.65
N PRO A 288 -11.18 -13.73 13.43
CA PRO A 288 -9.72 -13.84 13.49
C PRO A 288 -9.30 -15.29 13.76
N PRO A 289 -8.23 -15.78 13.13
CA PRO A 289 -7.82 -17.16 13.31
C PRO A 289 -7.37 -17.42 14.76
N ALA A 290 -7.65 -18.62 15.27
CA ALA A 290 -7.23 -19.00 16.61
C ALA A 290 -5.70 -19.14 16.75
N ASP A 291 -5.00 -19.49 15.66
CA ASP A 291 -3.56 -19.36 15.53
C ASP A 291 -3.28 -18.14 14.64
N PRO A 292 -2.63 -17.08 15.13
CA PRO A 292 -2.32 -15.88 14.33
C PRO A 292 -1.36 -16.17 13.16
N ARG A 293 -0.92 -17.42 13.01
CA ARG A 293 -0.06 -17.90 11.94
C ARG A 293 -0.74 -18.86 10.96
N ASP A 294 -2.06 -18.96 11.00
CA ASP A 294 -2.82 -19.75 10.01
C ASP A 294 -2.79 -19.05 8.64
N PRO A 295 -2.08 -19.56 7.62
CA PRO A 295 -1.96 -18.90 6.32
C PRO A 295 -3.19 -19.13 5.41
N THR A 296 -4.29 -19.64 5.97
CA THR A 296 -5.50 -20.00 5.22
C THR A 296 -6.73 -19.27 5.73
N ASP A 297 -6.55 -18.31 6.64
CA ASP A 297 -7.67 -17.62 7.24
C ASP A 297 -8.32 -16.62 6.26
N GLY A 298 -9.65 -16.60 6.28
CA GLY A 298 -10.44 -15.68 5.46
C GLY A 298 -10.52 -14.27 6.02
N PHE A 299 -10.17 -14.07 7.29
CA PHE A 299 -10.24 -12.78 7.96
C PHE A 299 -9.18 -11.82 7.41
N ALA A 300 -7.98 -12.30 7.11
CA ALA A 300 -6.91 -11.56 6.44
C ALA A 300 -7.40 -10.92 5.13
N GLN A 301 -8.03 -11.71 4.26
CA GLN A 301 -8.58 -11.21 2.99
C GLN A 301 -9.69 -10.16 3.20
N VAL A 302 -10.54 -10.32 4.22
CA VAL A 302 -11.62 -9.36 4.52
C VAL A 302 -11.05 -8.03 5.06
N ASN A 303 -10.04 -8.07 5.94
CA ASN A 303 -9.35 -6.86 6.42
C ASN A 303 -8.69 -6.12 5.25
N VAL A 304 -7.93 -6.83 4.41
CA VAL A 304 -7.28 -6.25 3.23
C VAL A 304 -8.32 -5.57 2.33
N TYR A 305 -9.44 -6.22 2.00
CA TYR A 305 -10.48 -5.62 1.16
C TYR A 305 -11.06 -4.34 1.76
N TYR A 306 -11.47 -4.40 3.04
CA TYR A 306 -12.11 -3.28 3.72
C TYR A 306 -11.20 -2.06 3.77
N HIS A 307 -9.97 -2.23 4.26
CA HIS A 307 -9.08 -1.10 4.48
C HIS A 307 -8.49 -0.53 3.19
N MET A 308 -8.18 -1.37 2.18
CA MET A 308 -7.81 -0.86 0.86
C MET A 308 -8.93 0.01 0.29
N THR A 309 -10.19 -0.42 0.44
CA THR A 309 -11.34 0.36 -0.01
C THR A 309 -11.48 1.65 0.79
N ARG A 310 -11.28 1.60 2.11
CA ARG A 310 -11.34 2.77 3.00
C ARG A 310 -10.32 3.85 2.61
N ILE A 311 -9.06 3.50 2.36
CA ILE A 311 -8.03 4.49 1.96
C ILE A 311 -8.20 4.97 0.53
N ARG A 312 -8.63 4.08 -0.38
CA ARG A 312 -8.97 4.48 -1.75
C ARG A 312 -10.08 5.52 -1.75
N ASP A 313 -11.14 5.31 -0.98
CA ASP A 313 -12.23 6.28 -0.84
C ASP A 313 -11.74 7.59 -0.24
N TYR A 314 -10.90 7.53 0.80
CA TYR A 314 -10.30 8.72 1.38
C TYR A 314 -9.57 9.58 0.34
N PHE A 315 -8.75 8.99 -0.54
CA PHE A 315 -8.07 9.74 -1.61
C PHE A 315 -9.01 10.22 -2.71
N VAL A 316 -10.02 9.43 -3.09
CA VAL A 316 -11.01 9.84 -4.09
C VAL A 316 -11.85 11.01 -3.58
N ASP A 317 -12.37 10.91 -2.37
CA ASP A 317 -13.35 11.84 -1.80
C ASP A 317 -12.69 13.11 -1.23
N THR A 318 -11.52 12.97 -0.60
CA THR A 318 -10.81 14.10 0.06
C THR A 318 -9.88 14.81 -0.91
N HIS A 319 -9.18 14.05 -1.76
CA HIS A 319 -8.10 14.56 -2.61
C HIS A 319 -8.42 14.54 -4.11
N GLY A 320 -9.61 14.05 -4.49
CA GLY A 320 -10.09 14.09 -5.87
C GLY A 320 -9.34 13.15 -6.83
N VAL A 321 -8.63 12.13 -6.32
CA VAL A 321 -7.81 11.25 -7.17
C VAL A 321 -8.69 10.30 -7.98
N ASP A 322 -8.60 10.34 -9.31
CA ASP A 322 -9.33 9.41 -10.19
C ASP A 322 -8.63 8.04 -10.29
N THR A 323 -9.15 7.06 -9.54
CA THR A 323 -8.66 5.68 -9.55
C THR A 323 -9.42 4.75 -10.52
N SER A 324 -10.24 5.30 -11.43
CA SER A 324 -11.05 4.52 -12.37
C SER A 324 -10.29 3.91 -13.56
N PRO A 325 -9.18 4.47 -14.08
CA PRO A 325 -8.49 3.90 -15.24
C PRO A 325 -7.94 2.49 -14.98
N ALA A 326 -7.82 1.67 -16.03
CA ALA A 326 -7.35 0.29 -15.92
C ALA A 326 -5.88 0.15 -15.47
N SER A 327 -5.08 1.23 -15.57
CA SER A 327 -3.72 1.29 -15.01
C SER A 327 -3.72 1.17 -13.48
N TRP A 328 -4.83 1.56 -12.82
CA TRP A 328 -5.07 1.42 -11.38
C TRP A 328 -5.61 0.04 -10.99
N LYS A 329 -5.62 -0.94 -11.91
CA LYS A 329 -5.94 -2.31 -11.48
C LYS A 329 -4.85 -2.80 -10.53
N VAL A 330 -5.27 -3.44 -9.44
CA VAL A 330 -4.41 -3.99 -8.40
C VAL A 330 -4.89 -5.37 -7.95
N THR A 331 -3.95 -6.30 -7.82
CA THR A 331 -4.16 -7.58 -7.15
C THR A 331 -3.55 -7.48 -5.77
N ALA A 332 -4.36 -7.69 -4.73
CA ALA A 332 -3.88 -7.79 -3.35
C ALA A 332 -3.82 -9.26 -2.94
N VAL A 333 -2.69 -9.68 -2.38
CA VAL A 333 -2.46 -11.08 -1.97
C VAL A 333 -2.33 -11.12 -0.46
N ALA A 334 -3.34 -11.66 0.22
CA ALA A 334 -3.28 -11.94 1.65
C ALA A 334 -2.58 -13.28 1.92
N ASN A 335 -2.17 -13.50 3.17
CA ASN A 335 -1.47 -14.70 3.62
C ASN A 335 -0.23 -15.02 2.77
N LEU A 336 0.45 -14.00 2.22
CA LEU A 336 1.56 -14.21 1.30
C LEU A 336 2.72 -14.93 1.99
N MET A 337 3.43 -15.76 1.23
CA MET A 337 4.57 -16.54 1.71
C MET A 337 5.65 -16.61 0.62
N GLU A 338 6.90 -16.80 1.03
CA GLU A 338 8.04 -17.04 0.13
C GLU A 338 8.36 -18.53 0.04
N ASN A 339 8.02 -19.17 -1.09
CA ASN A 339 8.15 -20.61 -1.27
C ASN A 339 7.46 -21.42 -0.16
N GLY A 340 6.31 -20.93 0.31
CA GLY A 340 5.52 -21.52 1.38
C GLY A 340 6.13 -21.36 2.76
N GLN A 341 7.05 -20.41 2.94
CA GLN A 341 7.55 -19.99 4.24
C GLN A 341 7.01 -18.61 4.60
N PRO A 342 6.64 -18.37 5.87
CA PRO A 342 6.32 -17.04 6.34
C PRO A 342 7.50 -16.10 6.14
N PHE A 343 7.17 -14.83 5.91
CA PHE A 343 8.15 -13.76 5.79
C PHE A 343 7.60 -12.50 6.46
N ASP A 344 8.43 -11.80 7.22
CA ASP A 344 8.02 -10.63 7.99
C ASP A 344 8.10 -9.37 7.12
N ASN A 345 7.11 -9.17 6.24
CA ASN A 345 7.06 -7.97 5.42
C ASN A 345 5.65 -7.69 4.85
N ALA A 346 5.52 -6.56 4.16
CA ALA A 346 4.57 -6.38 3.07
C ALA A 346 5.30 -5.64 1.93
N PHE A 347 4.66 -5.50 0.77
CA PHE A 347 5.18 -4.65 -0.29
C PHE A 347 4.11 -4.25 -1.30
N PHE A 348 4.30 -3.06 -1.87
CA PHE A 348 3.78 -2.66 -3.17
C PHE A 348 4.80 -2.95 -4.28
N ALA A 349 4.32 -3.45 -5.42
CA ALA A 349 5.11 -3.57 -6.63
C ALA A 349 4.35 -3.00 -7.85
N PRO A 350 4.90 -1.97 -8.52
CA PRO A 350 4.41 -1.54 -9.81
C PRO A 350 4.87 -2.50 -10.91
N GLU A 351 4.24 -2.40 -12.08
CA GLU A 351 4.53 -3.20 -13.28
C GLU A 351 4.52 -4.74 -13.04
N ALA A 352 3.69 -5.20 -12.11
CA ALA A 352 3.68 -6.56 -11.59
C ALA A 352 3.03 -7.61 -12.51
N GLY A 353 2.81 -7.28 -13.78
CA GLY A 353 2.06 -8.13 -14.74
C GLY A 353 2.63 -9.54 -14.92
N ASN A 354 3.92 -9.74 -14.61
CA ASN A 354 4.61 -11.03 -14.67
C ASN A 354 4.84 -11.69 -13.30
N VAL A 355 4.54 -11.00 -12.19
CA VAL A 355 4.74 -11.51 -10.84
C VAL A 355 3.57 -12.40 -10.43
N VAL A 356 2.34 -12.03 -10.79
CA VAL A 356 1.15 -12.89 -10.65
C VAL A 356 0.63 -13.24 -12.05
N GLY A 357 0.60 -14.53 -12.37
CA GLY A 357 0.19 -15.01 -13.68
C GLY A 357 -1.33 -15.21 -13.84
N GLY A 358 -1.77 -15.32 -15.09
CA GLY A 358 -3.15 -15.73 -15.43
C GLY A 358 -4.19 -14.63 -15.22
N GLN A 359 -5.41 -15.02 -14.84
CA GLN A 359 -6.57 -14.11 -14.73
C GLN A 359 -6.41 -13.03 -13.65
N PHE A 360 -5.47 -13.23 -12.71
CA PHE A 360 -5.16 -12.30 -11.62
C PHE A 360 -3.95 -11.41 -11.92
N SER A 361 -3.40 -11.47 -13.14
CA SER A 361 -2.38 -10.53 -13.59
C SER A 361 -2.94 -9.10 -13.58
N SER A 362 -2.09 -8.17 -13.14
CA SER A 362 -2.42 -6.79 -12.83
C SER A 362 -1.16 -5.93 -12.98
N PRO A 363 -1.26 -4.66 -13.41
CA PRO A 363 -0.13 -3.75 -13.42
C PRO A 363 0.39 -3.46 -12.01
N ASN A 364 -0.46 -3.51 -10.98
CA ASN A 364 -0.08 -3.30 -9.60
C ASN A 364 -0.30 -4.57 -8.76
N LEU A 365 0.59 -4.81 -7.80
CA LEU A 365 0.50 -5.88 -6.80
C LEU A 365 0.74 -5.30 -5.40
N LEU A 366 -0.12 -5.65 -4.45
CA LEU A 366 0.18 -5.54 -3.02
C LEU A 366 0.30 -6.96 -2.44
N GLY A 367 1.43 -7.24 -1.82
CA GLY A 367 1.68 -8.49 -1.12
C GLY A 367 1.71 -8.29 0.38
N ILE A 368 0.82 -8.93 1.13
CA ILE A 368 0.76 -8.87 2.58
C ILE A 368 1.12 -10.26 3.11
N TYR A 369 2.27 -10.38 3.77
CA TYR A 369 2.75 -11.69 4.20
C TYR A 369 2.08 -12.16 5.48
N GLN A 370 2.01 -13.49 5.63
CA GLN A 370 1.55 -14.13 6.85
C GLN A 370 2.46 -13.82 8.06
N GLY A 371 3.71 -13.37 7.87
CA GLY A 371 4.62 -13.07 8.97
C GLY A 371 5.04 -14.32 9.78
N THR A 372 6.16 -14.24 10.49
CA THR A 372 6.64 -15.35 11.32
C THR A 372 5.95 -15.40 12.68
N MET A 373 5.43 -14.27 13.16
CA MET A 373 4.72 -14.14 14.43
C MET A 373 3.21 -13.91 14.25
N ASN A 374 2.83 -12.95 13.41
CA ASN A 374 1.46 -12.53 13.14
C ASN A 374 1.28 -12.27 11.64
N ASP A 375 0.11 -12.58 11.09
CA ASP A 375 -0.27 -12.11 9.75
C ASP A 375 -0.27 -10.58 9.70
N PHE A 376 0.45 -10.00 8.73
CA PHE A 376 0.53 -8.55 8.57
C PHE A 376 -0.84 -7.95 8.17
N SER A 377 -1.80 -8.77 7.75
CA SER A 377 -3.19 -8.41 7.46
C SER A 377 -4.03 -8.11 8.71
N ILE A 378 -3.51 -8.34 9.93
CA ILE A 378 -4.18 -7.95 11.17
C ILE A 378 -3.84 -6.51 11.62
N ASP A 379 -3.02 -5.82 10.83
CA ASP A 379 -2.48 -4.51 11.15
C ASP A 379 -2.65 -3.56 9.98
N SER A 380 -3.68 -2.70 10.04
CA SER A 380 -3.99 -1.86 8.88
C SER A 380 -2.93 -0.85 8.53
N ASP A 381 -2.11 -0.43 9.48
CA ASP A 381 -0.98 0.44 9.23
C ASP A 381 -0.10 -0.06 8.08
N VAL A 382 0.15 -1.37 8.03
CA VAL A 382 1.03 -1.97 7.03
C VAL A 382 0.45 -1.85 5.62
N PHE A 383 -0.73 -2.39 5.37
CA PHE A 383 -1.27 -2.39 4.00
C PHE A 383 -1.86 -1.03 3.59
N LEU A 384 -2.11 -0.13 4.53
CA LEU A 384 -2.35 1.29 4.24
C LEU A 384 -1.05 2.00 3.83
N HIS A 385 0.08 1.69 4.48
CA HIS A 385 1.40 2.15 4.06
C HIS A 385 1.72 1.66 2.64
N GLU A 386 1.51 0.38 2.34
CA GLU A 386 1.68 -0.13 0.97
C GLU A 386 0.73 0.54 -0.04
N PHE A 387 -0.47 0.91 0.40
CA PHE A 387 -1.38 1.70 -0.44
C PHE A 387 -0.85 3.11 -0.68
N GLY A 388 -0.10 3.70 0.26
CA GLY A 388 0.64 4.95 0.12
C GLY A 388 1.60 4.93 -1.07
N HIS A 389 2.41 3.88 -1.20
CA HIS A 389 3.26 3.68 -2.37
C HIS A 389 2.45 3.50 -3.67
N TYR A 390 1.35 2.73 -3.59
CA TYR A 390 0.47 2.51 -4.74
C TYR A 390 -0.16 3.80 -5.26
N ILE A 391 -0.67 4.66 -4.37
CA ILE A 391 -1.32 5.91 -4.77
C ILE A 391 -0.29 6.92 -5.29
N SER A 392 0.86 7.07 -4.64
CA SER A 392 1.92 8.00 -5.08
C SER A 392 2.47 7.61 -6.45
N HIS A 393 2.69 6.30 -6.68
CA HIS A 393 3.15 5.78 -7.96
C HIS A 393 2.17 6.05 -9.10
N ASN A 394 0.89 5.70 -8.91
CA ASN A 394 -0.11 5.79 -9.98
C ASN A 394 -0.59 7.22 -10.23
N ALA A 395 -0.62 8.09 -9.20
CA ALA A 395 -1.02 9.49 -9.35
C ALA A 395 0.12 10.39 -9.88
N VAL A 396 1.35 10.18 -9.40
CA VAL A 396 2.48 11.11 -9.63
C VAL A 396 3.67 10.43 -10.31
N GLY A 397 4.10 9.27 -9.83
CA GLY A 397 5.18 8.50 -10.47
C GLY A 397 6.58 9.13 -10.32
N TYR A 398 6.89 9.70 -9.14
CA TYR A 398 8.20 10.33 -8.88
C TYR A 398 9.25 9.34 -8.32
N ASN A 399 8.81 8.28 -7.61
CA ASN A 399 9.72 7.39 -6.91
C ASN A 399 10.50 6.47 -7.88
N GLN A 400 11.82 6.38 -7.69
CA GLN A 400 12.72 5.48 -8.42
C GLN A 400 13.09 4.22 -7.63
N GLY A 401 12.39 3.95 -6.51
CA GLY A 401 12.68 2.87 -5.58
C GLY A 401 13.70 3.28 -4.52
N GLN A 402 14.49 2.32 -4.02
CA GLN A 402 15.49 2.57 -2.97
C GLN A 402 16.48 3.67 -3.33
N PHE A 403 16.89 3.72 -4.60
CA PHE A 403 17.84 4.71 -5.10
C PHE A 403 17.46 5.18 -6.49
N GLY A 404 17.41 6.49 -6.67
CA GLY A 404 17.39 7.13 -7.97
C GLY A 404 18.79 7.49 -8.47
N MET A 405 18.90 7.72 -9.78
CA MET A 405 20.13 8.19 -10.42
C MET A 405 19.91 9.55 -11.08
N SER A 406 20.83 10.49 -10.85
CA SER A 406 20.82 11.82 -11.45
C SER A 406 22.23 12.29 -11.80
N ALA A 407 22.37 13.55 -12.25
CA ALA A 407 23.67 14.19 -12.46
C ALA A 407 24.50 14.32 -11.17
N TYR A 408 23.85 14.26 -10.00
CA TYR A 408 24.44 14.23 -8.66
C TYR A 408 24.77 12.81 -8.18
N GLY A 409 24.48 11.79 -9.01
CA GLY A 409 24.79 10.41 -8.71
C GLY A 409 23.61 9.64 -8.13
N LEU A 410 23.88 8.82 -7.12
CA LEU A 410 22.95 7.90 -6.46
C LEU A 410 22.26 8.67 -5.33
N SER A 411 20.94 8.65 -5.31
CA SER A 411 20.15 9.42 -4.34
C SER A 411 19.03 8.57 -3.75
N PRO A 412 18.91 8.49 -2.41
CA PRO A 412 17.80 7.78 -1.77
C PRO A 412 16.57 8.69 -1.53
N TRP A 413 16.60 9.96 -1.94
CA TRP A 413 15.62 10.98 -1.53
C TRP A 413 14.20 10.65 -1.94
N SER A 414 13.97 10.27 -3.20
CA SER A 414 12.62 9.95 -3.66
C SER A 414 12.02 8.75 -2.91
N GLY A 415 12.86 7.74 -2.62
CA GLY A 415 12.43 6.58 -1.85
C GLY A 415 12.12 6.96 -0.40
N ALA A 416 12.98 7.77 0.24
CA ALA A 416 12.77 8.23 1.61
C ALA A 416 11.50 9.08 1.75
N ILE A 417 11.20 9.94 0.78
CA ILE A 417 9.93 10.68 0.74
C ILE A 417 8.77 9.69 0.64
N ASP A 418 8.84 8.71 -0.27
CA ASP A 418 7.80 7.70 -0.49
C ASP A 418 7.50 6.85 0.75
N GLU A 419 8.52 6.42 1.49
CA GLU A 419 8.36 5.74 2.78
C GLU A 419 7.69 6.64 3.83
N GLY A 420 8.16 7.89 3.96
CA GLY A 420 7.63 8.82 4.96
C GLY A 420 6.20 9.25 4.68
N ILE A 421 5.81 9.44 3.41
CA ILE A 421 4.41 9.75 3.07
C ILE A 421 3.50 8.53 3.23
N ALA A 422 4.01 7.32 2.98
CA ALA A 422 3.28 6.07 3.19
C ALA A 422 2.98 5.87 4.67
N ASP A 423 3.97 6.08 5.55
CA ASP A 423 3.78 6.12 7.00
C ASP A 423 2.75 7.19 7.40
N TYR A 424 2.93 8.42 6.91
CA TYR A 424 2.08 9.54 7.28
C TYR A 424 0.60 9.28 6.96
N PHE A 425 0.26 8.84 5.74
CA PHE A 425 -1.14 8.63 5.36
C PHE A 425 -1.76 7.41 6.03
N ALA A 426 -0.99 6.35 6.29
CA ALA A 426 -1.46 5.21 7.07
C ALA A 426 -1.85 5.63 8.49
N CYS A 427 -0.94 6.30 9.20
CA CYS A 427 -1.14 6.83 10.53
C CYS A 427 -2.22 7.92 10.59
N SER A 428 -2.25 8.85 9.62
CA SER A 428 -3.26 9.92 9.59
C SER A 428 -4.67 9.35 9.42
N LEU A 429 -4.86 8.35 8.56
CA LEU A 429 -6.15 7.70 8.36
C LEU A 429 -6.59 6.87 9.59
N ASN A 430 -5.65 6.19 10.26
CA ASN A 430 -5.95 5.43 11.48
C ASN A 430 -6.07 6.30 12.73
N GLY A 431 -5.57 7.53 12.69
CA GLY A 431 -5.66 8.49 13.79
C GLY A 431 -4.71 8.19 14.95
N ASN A 432 -3.65 7.42 14.71
CA ASN A 432 -2.55 7.10 15.64
C ASN A 432 -1.21 7.45 14.98
N SER A 433 -0.16 7.70 15.78
CA SER A 433 1.16 8.10 15.28
C SER A 433 2.16 6.96 15.18
N LEU A 434 1.86 5.83 15.82
CA LEU A 434 2.72 4.67 15.85
C LEU A 434 2.33 3.75 14.70
N LEU A 435 3.30 3.37 13.87
CA LEU A 435 3.10 2.49 12.74
C LEU A 435 3.40 1.03 13.11
N GLY A 436 2.42 0.16 12.87
CA GLY A 436 2.59 -1.28 12.85
C GLY A 436 2.59 -1.91 14.25
N GLU A 437 1.66 -1.54 15.13
CA GLU A 437 1.67 -1.99 16.53
C GLU A 437 1.43 -3.49 16.71
N ALA A 438 0.73 -4.13 15.78
CA ALA A 438 0.46 -5.57 15.81
C ALA A 438 1.46 -6.40 14.98
N SER A 439 2.26 -5.74 14.13
CA SER A 439 3.18 -6.37 13.17
C SER A 439 4.64 -5.95 13.36
N LEU A 440 4.97 -4.70 13.07
CA LEU A 440 6.33 -4.15 13.07
C LEU A 440 6.91 -3.95 14.48
N VAL A 441 6.12 -3.45 15.43
CA VAL A 441 6.56 -3.21 16.82
C VAL A 441 7.06 -4.51 17.48
N PRO A 442 6.35 -5.65 17.42
CA PRO A 442 6.85 -6.94 17.89
C PRO A 442 8.22 -7.35 17.30
N LEU A 443 8.51 -6.91 16.07
CA LEU A 443 9.77 -7.18 15.37
C LEU A 443 10.87 -6.15 15.68
N GLY A 444 10.55 -5.11 16.47
CA GLY A 444 11.46 -4.00 16.76
C GLY A 444 11.64 -3.03 15.59
N ALA A 445 10.68 -3.00 14.66
CA ALA A 445 10.69 -2.21 13.44
C ALA A 445 9.54 -1.19 13.34
N GLY A 446 8.74 -1.04 14.40
CA GLY A 446 7.70 -0.02 14.46
C GLY A 446 8.30 1.38 14.47
N ARG A 447 7.59 2.34 13.88
CA ARG A 447 8.04 3.74 13.72
C ARG A 447 7.05 4.69 14.38
N GLU A 448 7.55 5.60 15.20
CA GLU A 448 6.75 6.58 15.94
C GLU A 448 6.87 7.95 15.27
N LEU A 449 5.80 8.43 14.63
CA LEU A 449 5.83 9.70 13.89
C LEU A 449 5.86 10.93 14.81
N GLN A 450 5.64 10.77 16.12
CA GLN A 450 5.92 11.82 17.10
C GLN A 450 7.42 11.96 17.43
N ASP A 451 8.26 10.99 17.07
CA ASP A 451 9.69 11.11 17.30
C ASP A 451 10.28 12.16 16.36
N THR A 452 10.79 13.24 16.96
CA THR A 452 11.34 14.38 16.22
C THR A 452 12.86 14.43 16.17
N ALA A 453 13.55 13.37 16.59
CA ALA A 453 15.00 13.40 16.78
C ALA A 453 15.80 13.47 15.47
N LYS A 454 15.29 12.86 14.39
CA LYS A 454 15.96 12.84 13.09
C LYS A 454 15.75 14.16 12.35
N VAL A 455 16.85 14.66 11.78
CA VAL A 455 16.93 15.89 10.98
C VAL A 455 17.86 15.68 9.79
N CYS A 456 17.57 16.37 8.68
CA CYS A 456 18.48 16.45 7.54
C CYS A 456 19.47 17.62 7.76
N PRO A 457 20.74 17.50 7.31
CA PRO A 457 21.39 16.33 6.70
C PRO A 457 22.01 15.34 7.70
N ASP A 458 22.10 15.71 8.97
CA ASP A 458 22.90 15.01 9.98
C ASP A 458 22.53 13.53 10.19
N HIS A 459 21.24 13.20 10.09
CA HIS A 459 20.74 11.85 10.35
C HIS A 459 20.43 11.04 9.09
N VAL A 460 20.76 11.57 7.92
CA VAL A 460 20.53 10.90 6.65
C VAL A 460 21.58 9.82 6.42
N VAL A 461 21.16 8.56 6.34
CA VAL A 461 22.04 7.37 6.26
C VAL A 461 21.94 6.63 4.92
N GLY A 462 20.96 6.95 4.08
CA GLY A 462 20.69 6.35 2.78
C GLY A 462 19.88 5.06 2.81
N GLN A 463 19.19 4.81 3.92
CA GLN A 463 18.18 3.76 4.03
C GLN A 463 16.83 4.48 4.04
N VAL A 464 16.02 4.27 3.01
CA VAL A 464 14.79 5.03 2.76
C VAL A 464 13.76 5.02 3.90
N HIS A 465 13.64 3.93 4.66
CA HIS A 465 12.75 3.85 5.82
C HIS A 465 13.31 4.70 6.98
N GLU A 466 14.62 4.60 7.25
CA GLU A 466 15.29 5.36 8.32
C GLU A 466 15.28 6.86 8.02
N ASP A 467 15.54 7.23 6.76
CA ASP A 467 15.53 8.61 6.29
C ASP A 467 14.09 9.15 6.15
N GLY A 468 13.13 8.28 5.79
CA GLY A 468 11.71 8.60 5.62
C GLY A 468 11.01 8.98 6.92
N GLU A 469 11.51 8.54 8.08
CA GLU A 469 11.03 9.02 9.38
C GLU A 469 11.12 10.55 9.52
N ILE A 470 12.05 11.22 8.85
CA ILE A 470 12.12 12.70 8.83
C ILE A 470 10.86 13.28 8.17
N ILE A 471 10.42 12.68 7.07
CA ILE A 471 9.26 13.12 6.30
C ILE A 471 7.95 12.75 7.01
N GLY A 472 7.81 11.51 7.47
CA GLY A 472 6.62 11.06 8.20
C GLY A 472 6.40 11.85 9.49
N SER A 473 7.47 12.11 10.25
CA SER A 473 7.38 12.88 11.49
C SER A 473 7.17 14.39 11.25
N LEU A 474 7.65 14.96 10.14
CA LEU A 474 7.27 16.31 9.72
C LEU A 474 5.76 16.38 9.46
N GLY A 475 5.22 15.46 8.64
CA GLY A 475 3.79 15.41 8.35
C GLY A 475 2.97 15.31 9.64
N TRP A 476 3.36 14.44 10.57
CA TRP A 476 2.66 14.29 11.85
C TRP A 476 2.78 15.52 12.76
N THR A 477 3.92 16.21 12.74
CA THR A 477 4.11 17.50 13.43
C THR A 477 3.10 18.53 12.93
N LEU A 478 2.96 18.68 11.61
CA LEU A 478 1.97 19.57 11.00
C LEU A 478 0.55 19.15 11.35
N ARG A 479 0.24 17.85 11.33
CA ARG A 479 -1.07 17.29 11.70
C ARG A 479 -1.45 17.62 13.14
N THR A 480 -0.49 17.56 14.05
CA THR A 480 -0.69 17.88 15.47
C THR A 480 -0.97 19.37 15.66
N ALA A 481 -0.28 20.24 14.91
CA ALA A 481 -0.39 21.69 15.04
C ALA A 481 -1.61 22.28 14.30
N LEU A 482 -1.90 21.81 13.09
CA LEU A 482 -2.88 22.41 12.17
C LEU A 482 -4.16 21.56 12.02
N GLY A 483 -4.18 20.34 12.57
CA GLY A 483 -5.24 19.38 12.38
C GLY A 483 -5.10 18.55 11.11
N GLN A 484 -5.86 17.45 11.03
CA GLN A 484 -5.75 16.45 9.97
C GLN A 484 -6.03 17.03 8.59
N GLU A 485 -7.14 17.74 8.42
CA GLU A 485 -7.59 18.21 7.10
C GLU A 485 -6.55 19.11 6.40
N ILE A 486 -5.99 20.08 7.13
CA ILE A 486 -4.98 20.98 6.59
C ILE A 486 -3.66 20.24 6.35
N ALA A 487 -3.19 19.45 7.31
CA ALA A 487 -1.92 18.73 7.16
C ALA A 487 -1.94 17.69 6.04
N ASP A 488 -3.04 16.95 5.89
CA ASP A 488 -3.20 15.98 4.82
C ASP A 488 -3.17 16.65 3.44
N ARG A 489 -3.79 17.85 3.31
CA ARG A 489 -3.74 18.64 2.08
C ARG A 489 -2.35 19.21 1.80
N LEU A 490 -1.65 19.69 2.83
CA LEU A 490 -0.26 20.15 2.71
C LEU A 490 0.63 19.02 2.18
N VAL A 491 0.59 17.84 2.83
CA VAL A 491 1.41 16.68 2.45
C VAL A 491 1.03 16.21 1.04
N TRP A 492 -0.25 16.08 0.71
CA TRP A 492 -0.67 15.65 -0.63
C TRP A 492 -0.33 16.69 -1.72
N GLY A 493 -0.46 17.98 -1.43
CA GLY A 493 -0.04 19.06 -2.34
C GLY A 493 1.47 19.04 -2.62
N ALA A 494 2.28 18.77 -1.60
CA ALA A 494 3.71 18.56 -1.76
C ALA A 494 4.01 17.35 -2.66
N VAL A 495 3.33 16.21 -2.43
CA VAL A 495 3.49 14.99 -3.25
C VAL A 495 3.17 15.24 -4.73
N GLN A 496 2.10 15.97 -5.04
CA GLN A 496 1.70 16.30 -6.42
C GLN A 496 2.73 17.13 -7.20
N SER A 497 3.63 17.82 -6.49
CA SER A 497 4.68 18.66 -7.09
C SER A 497 5.98 17.89 -7.34
N LEU A 498 6.08 16.64 -6.90
CA LEU A 498 7.31 15.86 -6.98
C LEU A 498 7.58 15.34 -8.39
N THR A 499 8.87 15.24 -8.73
CA THR A 499 9.37 14.69 -9.98
C THR A 499 10.50 13.68 -9.71
N PRO A 500 10.87 12.83 -10.69
CA PRO A 500 12.00 11.93 -10.50
C PRO A 500 13.29 12.72 -10.21
N GLY A 501 13.94 12.43 -9.08
CA GLY A 501 15.18 13.10 -8.65
C GLY A 501 14.99 14.30 -7.71
N VAL A 502 13.80 14.49 -7.12
CA VAL A 502 13.56 15.44 -6.03
C VAL A 502 14.51 15.24 -4.85
N SER A 503 14.86 16.33 -4.16
CA SER A 503 15.49 16.31 -2.84
C SER A 503 14.44 16.27 -1.71
N LEU A 504 14.86 16.04 -0.46
CA LEU A 504 13.94 16.24 0.67
C LEU A 504 13.57 17.72 0.84
N GLY A 505 14.45 18.65 0.45
CA GLY A 505 14.15 20.09 0.39
C GLY A 505 13.10 20.47 -0.66
N ASP A 506 13.02 19.76 -1.79
CA ASP A 506 11.95 19.94 -2.78
C ASP A 506 10.57 19.61 -2.18
N PHE A 507 10.49 18.57 -1.35
CA PHE A 507 9.26 18.24 -0.63
C PHE A 507 8.83 19.37 0.32
N ALA A 508 9.78 19.95 1.07
CA ALA A 508 9.51 21.11 1.93
C ALA A 508 9.04 22.35 1.15
N ARG A 509 9.61 22.61 -0.04
CA ARG A 509 9.11 23.66 -0.93
C ARG A 509 7.69 23.38 -1.42
N GLY A 510 7.34 22.13 -1.70
CA GLY A 510 5.98 21.71 -2.04
C GLY A 510 4.98 21.97 -0.90
N LEU A 511 5.38 21.76 0.36
CA LEU A 511 4.56 22.09 1.53
C LEU A 511 4.31 23.60 1.62
N LEU A 512 5.36 24.43 1.46
CA LEU A 512 5.23 25.89 1.51
C LEU A 512 4.39 26.44 0.36
N GLN A 513 4.55 25.89 -0.85
CA GLN A 513 3.70 26.26 -1.99
C GLN A 513 2.24 25.95 -1.69
N THR A 514 1.95 24.76 -1.15
CA THR A 514 0.58 24.38 -0.79
C THR A 514 0.04 25.28 0.34
N ALA A 515 0.86 25.65 1.32
CA ALA A 515 0.49 26.56 2.39
C ALA A 515 0.13 27.97 1.86
N ASP A 516 0.88 28.48 0.88
CA ASP A 516 0.59 29.77 0.21
C ASP A 516 -0.74 29.73 -0.56
N GLU A 517 -1.03 28.60 -1.23
CA GLU A 517 -2.31 28.36 -1.90
C GLU A 517 -3.48 28.36 -0.91
N LEU A 518 -3.32 27.69 0.24
CA LEU A 518 -4.33 27.65 1.32
C LEU A 518 -4.50 28.99 2.03
N LEU A 519 -3.42 29.76 2.18
CA LEU A 519 -3.49 31.14 2.69
C LEU A 519 -4.29 32.02 1.71
N THR A 520 -4.01 31.90 0.42
CA THR A 520 -4.68 32.66 -0.64
C THR A 520 -6.18 32.32 -0.73
N SER A 521 -6.56 31.07 -0.51
CA SER A 521 -7.97 30.64 -0.46
C SER A 521 -8.68 31.02 0.85
N GLY A 522 -7.94 31.46 1.86
CA GLY A 522 -8.46 31.81 3.20
C GLY A 522 -8.72 30.60 4.10
N GLU A 523 -8.16 29.44 3.76
CA GLU A 523 -8.25 28.19 4.53
C GLU A 523 -7.16 28.08 5.60
N MET A 524 -6.07 28.86 5.44
CA MET A 524 -5.02 29.08 6.43
C MET A 524 -4.82 30.58 6.69
N ASN A 525 -4.15 30.91 7.78
CA ASN A 525 -3.71 32.27 8.11
C ASN A 525 -2.16 32.36 8.20
N GLU A 526 -1.61 33.57 8.35
CA GLU A 526 -0.15 33.81 8.39
C GLU A 526 0.57 33.08 9.54
N GLU A 527 -0.09 32.84 10.67
CA GLU A 527 0.47 32.05 11.79
C GLU A 527 0.53 30.56 11.46
N ASP A 528 -0.44 30.04 10.70
CA ASP A 528 -0.41 28.66 10.22
C ASP A 528 0.76 28.45 9.25
N VAL A 529 1.00 29.39 8.33
CA VAL A 529 2.15 29.33 7.40
C VAL A 529 3.47 29.36 8.17
N ARG A 530 3.60 30.25 9.17
CA ARG A 530 4.79 30.28 10.04
C ARG A 530 5.01 28.95 10.77
N THR A 531 3.93 28.29 11.19
CA THR A 531 4.01 26.95 11.79
C THR A 531 4.60 25.93 10.82
N VAL A 532 4.25 25.99 9.53
CA VAL A 532 4.85 25.15 8.48
C VAL A 532 6.34 25.45 8.31
N GLU A 533 6.72 26.72 8.22
CA GLU A 533 8.12 27.15 8.11
C GLU A 533 8.97 26.68 9.30
N GLU A 534 8.47 26.87 10.53
CA GLU A 534 9.15 26.45 11.76
C GLU A 534 9.32 24.92 11.83
N ALA A 535 8.30 24.16 11.43
CA ALA A 535 8.37 22.70 11.39
C ALA A 535 9.39 22.20 10.35
N ILE A 536 9.45 22.83 9.16
CA ILE A 536 10.44 22.52 8.12
C ILE A 536 11.86 22.80 8.63
N ALA A 537 12.09 23.98 9.19
CA ALA A 537 13.39 24.40 9.71
C ALA A 537 13.85 23.51 10.88
N ALA A 538 12.93 23.12 11.77
CA ALA A 538 13.23 22.20 12.87
C ALA A 538 13.71 20.82 12.39
N ARG A 539 13.39 20.44 11.14
CA ARG A 539 13.86 19.19 10.51
C ARG A 539 15.05 19.37 9.58
N GLY A 540 15.55 20.60 9.44
CA GLY A 540 16.63 20.97 8.53
C GLY A 540 16.28 20.76 7.06
N LEU A 541 14.99 20.73 6.72
CA LEU A 541 14.54 20.50 5.34
C LEU A 541 14.59 21.76 4.47
N ASP A 542 14.80 22.92 5.08
CA ASP A 542 15.18 24.18 4.41
C ASP A 542 16.64 24.20 3.93
N ASP A 543 17.46 23.23 4.36
CA ASP A 543 18.86 23.04 3.97
C ASP A 543 19.18 21.56 3.66
N CYS A 544 18.36 20.98 2.79
CA CYS A 544 18.40 19.56 2.45
C CYS A 544 18.27 19.28 0.94
N ASP A 545 18.99 20.05 0.14
CA ASP A 545 19.07 19.86 -1.32
C ASP A 545 20.21 18.94 -1.72
N HIS A 546 20.28 18.56 -3.01
CA HIS A 546 21.37 17.73 -3.55
C HIS A 546 22.77 18.34 -3.33
N VAL A 547 22.86 19.65 -3.15
CA VAL A 547 24.09 20.37 -2.84
C VAL A 547 23.92 21.14 -1.54
N LEU A 548 24.81 20.89 -0.58
CA LEU A 548 24.86 21.60 0.69
C LEU A 548 25.95 22.67 0.66
N GLU A 549 25.62 23.90 1.05
CA GLU A 549 26.62 24.94 1.21
C GLU A 549 27.47 24.70 2.46
N VAL A 550 28.79 24.75 2.31
CA VAL A 550 29.76 24.70 3.40
C VAL A 550 30.28 26.13 3.58
N THR A 551 29.66 26.85 4.51
CA THR A 551 30.09 28.21 4.88
C THR A 551 31.55 28.15 5.36
N PRO A 552 32.44 29.02 4.86
CA PRO A 552 33.82 29.04 5.32
C PRO A 552 33.92 29.24 6.84
N GLY A 553 34.59 28.30 7.52
CA GLY A 553 34.71 28.29 8.99
C GLY A 553 33.61 27.52 9.74
N GLU A 554 32.61 26.99 9.03
CA GLU A 554 31.61 26.07 9.58
C GLU A 554 31.85 24.64 9.08
N ASP A 555 31.33 23.68 9.84
CA ASP A 555 31.41 22.26 9.50
C ASP A 555 30.03 21.71 9.14
N ARG A 556 30.00 20.81 8.17
CA ARG A 556 28.86 19.93 7.91
C ARG A 556 29.16 18.54 8.44
N ASN A 557 28.23 17.96 9.19
CA ASN A 557 28.32 16.59 9.71
C ASN A 557 27.25 15.74 9.05
N LEU A 558 27.64 14.60 8.49
CA LEU A 558 26.76 13.72 7.73
C LEU A 558 27.20 12.27 7.91
N VAL A 559 26.43 11.35 7.33
CA VAL A 559 26.83 9.95 7.23
C VAL A 559 27.27 9.61 5.81
N LEU A 560 28.45 9.00 5.68
CA LEU A 560 28.95 8.44 4.44
C LEU A 560 28.70 6.93 4.44
N MET A 561 27.76 6.48 3.60
CA MET A 561 27.43 5.06 3.49
C MET A 561 28.64 4.24 3.01
N GLY A 562 28.90 3.14 3.72
CA GLY A 562 29.89 2.14 3.33
C GLY A 562 29.31 1.05 2.44
N LEU A 563 30.18 0.42 1.64
CA LEU A 563 29.87 -0.71 0.77
C LEU A 563 29.40 -1.94 1.54
N GLY A 564 29.73 -2.08 2.82
CA GLY A 564 29.34 -3.23 3.63
C GLY A 564 27.83 -3.42 3.68
N THR A 565 27.09 -2.33 3.88
CA THR A 565 25.63 -2.33 3.93
C THR A 565 25.01 -2.77 2.60
N MET A 566 25.50 -2.23 1.48
CA MET A 566 25.01 -2.61 0.16
C MET A 566 25.42 -4.04 -0.23
N ALA A 567 26.65 -4.44 0.09
CA ALA A 567 27.17 -5.78 -0.22
C ALA A 567 26.35 -6.88 0.45
N GLN A 568 25.91 -6.66 1.70
CA GLN A 568 25.03 -7.56 2.41
C GLN A 568 23.70 -7.77 1.65
N GLY A 569 23.10 -6.69 1.13
CA GLY A 569 21.88 -6.78 0.32
C GLY A 569 22.05 -7.58 -0.99
N PHE A 570 23.26 -7.60 -1.56
CA PHE A 570 23.59 -8.44 -2.70
C PHE A 570 24.02 -9.87 -2.31
N GLY A 571 24.09 -10.20 -1.02
CA GLY A 571 24.57 -11.50 -0.53
C GLY A 571 26.04 -11.77 -0.82
N ILE A 572 26.85 -10.71 -0.99
CA ILE A 572 28.29 -10.80 -1.26
C ILE A 572 29.10 -10.14 -0.14
N SER A 573 30.40 -10.41 -0.08
CA SER A 573 31.28 -9.70 0.85
C SER A 573 31.58 -8.28 0.34
N CYS A 574 31.87 -7.36 1.26
CA CYS A 574 32.33 -6.03 0.89
C CYS A 574 33.58 -6.06 -0.01
N GLU A 575 34.51 -6.98 0.25
CA GLU A 575 35.73 -7.11 -0.57
C GLU A 575 35.40 -7.49 -2.02
N GLN A 576 34.36 -8.31 -2.23
CA GLN A 576 33.86 -8.59 -3.58
C GLN A 576 33.25 -7.32 -4.20
N ALA A 577 32.46 -6.56 -3.43
CA ALA A 577 31.83 -5.32 -3.90
C ALA A 577 32.86 -4.26 -4.32
N LYS A 578 33.95 -4.08 -3.56
CA LYS A 578 35.05 -3.13 -3.87
C LYS A 578 35.64 -3.30 -5.28
N GLY A 579 35.57 -4.52 -5.84
CA GLY A 579 36.09 -4.81 -7.17
C GLY A 579 35.31 -4.16 -8.31
N PHE A 580 34.07 -3.70 -8.07
CA PHE A 580 33.20 -3.16 -9.11
C PHE A 580 32.24 -2.05 -8.64
N LEU A 581 32.19 -1.75 -7.34
CA LEU A 581 31.33 -0.75 -6.74
C LEU A 581 32.17 0.32 -6.01
N SER A 582 31.72 1.55 -6.15
CA SER A 582 32.19 2.73 -5.41
C SER A 582 30.95 3.56 -5.09
N LEU A 583 30.90 4.18 -3.93
CA LEU A 583 29.82 5.07 -3.52
C LEU A 583 30.35 6.48 -3.38
N HIS A 584 29.44 7.44 -3.35
CA HIS A 584 29.76 8.83 -3.05
C HIS A 584 28.93 9.30 -1.87
N SER A 585 29.31 10.44 -1.29
CA SER A 585 28.43 11.17 -0.39
C SER A 585 27.12 11.47 -1.13
N PHE A 586 25.98 11.16 -0.51
CA PHE A 586 24.67 11.40 -1.13
C PHE A 586 24.40 12.89 -1.39
N PHE A 587 25.08 13.76 -0.63
CA PHE A 587 25.14 15.18 -0.87
C PHE A 587 26.42 15.55 -1.62
N HIS A 588 26.30 16.47 -2.55
CA HIS A 588 27.40 17.29 -3.00
C HIS A 588 27.57 18.47 -2.05
N PHE A 589 28.74 19.08 -2.07
CA PHE A 589 29.06 20.24 -1.24
C PHE A 589 29.47 21.41 -2.12
N SER A 590 29.19 22.64 -1.69
CA SER A 590 29.72 23.84 -2.34
C SER A 590 30.28 24.82 -1.33
N ALA A 591 31.38 25.48 -1.66
CA ALA A 591 31.83 26.67 -0.94
C ALA A 591 32.14 27.79 -1.92
N ARG A 592 31.80 29.02 -1.55
CA ARG A 592 32.05 30.19 -2.39
C ARG A 592 33.34 30.88 -2.01
N ALA A 593 34.24 31.01 -2.98
CA ALA A 593 35.42 31.85 -2.82
C ALA A 593 35.02 33.33 -2.84
N ASN A 594 35.57 34.11 -1.91
CA ASN A 594 35.43 35.57 -1.92
C ASN A 594 36.34 36.19 -2.99
N ALA A 595 36.02 37.40 -3.43
CA ALA A 595 36.78 38.10 -4.46
C ALA A 595 38.25 38.40 -4.07
N GLY A 596 38.56 38.42 -2.77
CA GLY A 596 39.90 38.67 -2.23
C GLY A 596 40.67 37.42 -1.81
N ASP A 597 40.08 36.23 -1.95
CA ASP A 597 40.75 34.98 -1.59
C ASP A 597 41.86 34.66 -2.61
N THR A 598 42.86 33.92 -2.17
CA THR A 598 43.99 33.42 -2.98
C THR A 598 43.99 31.90 -3.11
N ALA A 599 43.26 31.22 -2.23
CA ALA A 599 43.03 29.79 -2.30
C ALA A 599 41.76 29.41 -1.54
N LEU A 600 41.26 28.22 -1.84
CA LEU A 600 40.19 27.55 -1.10
C LEU A 600 40.68 26.17 -0.69
N ARG A 601 40.50 25.83 0.59
CA ARG A 601 40.85 24.52 1.15
C ARG A 601 39.59 23.77 1.55
N PHE A 602 39.40 22.58 1.01
CA PHE A 602 38.41 21.63 1.49
C PHE A 602 39.07 20.63 2.43
N SER A 603 38.51 20.45 3.61
CA SER A 603 38.96 19.46 4.57
C SER A 603 37.84 18.46 4.84
N VAL A 604 38.20 17.18 4.84
CA VAL A 604 37.28 16.07 5.09
C VAL A 604 37.85 15.22 6.21
N GLN A 605 37.02 14.90 7.18
CA GLN A 605 37.32 13.95 8.25
C GLN A 605 36.29 12.82 8.24
N LEU A 606 36.78 11.59 8.24
CA LEU A 606 35.99 10.37 8.29
C LEU A 606 36.27 9.61 9.60
N THR A 607 35.20 9.29 10.32
CA THR A 607 35.26 8.42 11.50
C THR A 607 34.47 7.14 11.23
N PRO A 608 35.13 6.01 10.93
CA PRO A 608 34.45 4.75 10.61
C PRO A 608 33.68 4.20 11.82
N VAL A 609 32.39 3.91 11.63
CA VAL A 609 31.53 3.30 12.64
C VAL A 609 32.01 1.86 12.88
N GLY A 610 32.41 1.57 14.12
CA GLY A 610 33.00 0.27 14.47
C GLY A 610 34.46 0.08 14.03
N GLY A 611 35.10 1.13 13.47
CA GLY A 611 36.46 1.06 12.96
C GLY A 611 36.57 0.40 11.58
N GLY A 612 37.81 0.20 11.12
CA GLY A 612 38.10 -0.46 9.84
C GLY A 612 38.89 0.43 8.87
N PRO A 613 39.43 -0.16 7.79
CA PRO A 613 40.21 0.58 6.81
C PRO A 613 39.32 1.48 5.96
N LEU A 614 39.86 2.63 5.59
CA LEU A 614 39.25 3.60 4.69
C LEU A 614 39.94 3.56 3.32
N GLU A 615 39.16 3.81 2.26
CA GLU A 615 39.61 4.01 0.89
C GLU A 615 38.65 5.00 0.23
N TRP A 616 39.10 6.24 0.04
CA TRP A 616 38.24 7.32 -0.42
C TRP A 616 39.01 8.39 -1.20
N SER A 617 38.27 9.28 -1.84
CA SER A 617 38.78 10.33 -2.74
C SER A 617 37.93 11.59 -2.63
N ILE A 618 38.52 12.74 -2.92
CA ILE A 618 37.84 14.03 -3.03
C ILE A 618 37.90 14.45 -4.50
N TYR A 619 36.77 14.78 -5.09
CA TYR A 619 36.69 15.39 -6.43
C TYR A 619 36.05 16.76 -6.31
N ALA A 620 36.58 17.75 -7.02
CA ALA A 620 36.01 19.10 -7.03
C ALA A 620 35.98 19.72 -8.42
N ARG A 621 35.09 20.69 -8.60
CA ARG A 621 34.84 21.37 -9.87
C ARG A 621 34.45 22.82 -9.62
N ARG A 622 34.92 23.73 -10.46
CA ARG A 622 34.59 25.15 -10.38
C ARG A 622 33.26 25.46 -11.08
N SER A 623 32.49 26.39 -10.52
CA SER A 623 31.23 26.95 -11.03
C SER A 623 30.06 25.97 -11.24
N GLN A 624 30.27 24.66 -11.16
CA GLN A 624 29.25 23.62 -11.35
C GLN A 624 29.57 22.41 -10.49
N SER A 625 28.55 21.62 -10.14
CA SER A 625 28.71 20.34 -9.46
C SER A 625 29.59 19.36 -10.25
N VAL A 626 30.32 18.52 -9.51
CA VAL A 626 31.01 17.34 -10.08
C VAL A 626 29.98 16.49 -10.81
N SER A 627 30.22 16.15 -12.07
CA SER A 627 29.25 15.34 -12.81
C SER A 627 29.46 13.86 -12.54
N MET A 628 28.39 13.18 -12.13
CA MET A 628 28.37 11.74 -11.93
C MET A 628 27.85 11.06 -13.19
N ALA A 629 28.48 9.95 -13.59
CA ALA A 629 27.99 9.15 -14.71
C ALA A 629 28.16 7.64 -14.45
N PRO A 630 27.33 6.79 -15.08
CA PRO A 630 27.45 5.34 -14.97
C PRO A 630 28.86 4.85 -15.26
N SER A 631 29.40 4.03 -14.36
CA SER A 631 30.73 3.46 -14.45
C SER A 631 30.72 1.97 -14.08
N GLY A 632 31.68 1.22 -14.62
CA GLY A 632 31.84 -0.20 -14.33
C GLY A 632 30.70 -1.09 -14.88
N PRO A 633 30.75 -2.40 -14.56
CA PRO A 633 29.85 -3.40 -15.14
C PRO A 633 28.39 -3.30 -14.66
N LEU A 634 28.13 -2.67 -13.52
CA LEU A 634 26.80 -2.47 -12.98
C LEU A 634 26.27 -1.04 -13.20
N GLY A 635 27.04 -0.16 -13.84
CA GLY A 635 26.61 1.19 -14.19
C GLY A 635 26.40 2.12 -13.01
N PHE A 636 27.04 1.87 -11.85
CA PHE A 636 26.93 2.77 -10.70
C PHE A 636 27.59 4.13 -10.99
N PRO A 637 27.00 5.25 -10.54
CA PRO A 637 27.56 6.57 -10.79
C PRO A 637 28.94 6.73 -10.12
N ALA A 638 29.92 7.21 -10.89
CA ALA A 638 31.21 7.66 -10.38
C ALA A 638 31.54 9.05 -10.93
N ALA A 639 32.47 9.75 -10.27
CA ALA A 639 32.89 11.08 -10.70
C ALA A 639 33.56 11.03 -12.09
N GLN A 640 33.08 11.85 -13.03
CA GLN A 640 33.62 11.93 -14.40
C GLN A 640 34.02 13.36 -14.80
N GLY A 641 33.22 14.36 -14.42
CA GLY A 641 33.46 15.76 -14.74
C GLY A 641 33.92 16.50 -13.50
N TYR A 642 35.23 16.65 -13.36
CA TYR A 642 35.88 17.35 -12.26
C TYR A 642 37.11 18.10 -12.79
N ASP A 643 37.50 19.16 -12.08
CA ASP A 643 38.70 19.94 -12.37
C ASP A 643 39.86 19.55 -11.43
N PHE A 644 39.53 19.14 -10.20
CA PHE A 644 40.48 18.88 -9.13
C PHE A 644 40.19 17.55 -8.45
N LYS A 645 41.23 16.90 -7.93
CA LYS A 645 41.07 15.65 -7.19
C LYS A 645 42.20 15.33 -6.22
N VAL A 646 41.87 14.54 -5.21
CA VAL A 646 42.80 13.80 -4.36
C VAL A 646 42.28 12.38 -4.26
N GLU A 647 43.05 11.41 -4.75
CA GLU A 647 42.62 10.00 -4.87
C GLU A 647 43.41 9.08 -3.93
N GLY A 648 42.79 7.96 -3.53
CA GLY A 648 43.48 6.89 -2.81
C GLY A 648 43.82 7.22 -1.35
N LEU A 649 43.02 8.07 -0.71
CA LEU A 649 43.16 8.40 0.70
C LEU A 649 42.78 7.19 1.56
N ASN A 650 43.61 6.91 2.56
CA ASN A 650 43.41 5.82 3.53
C ASN A 650 43.47 6.30 4.99
N ALA A 651 43.78 7.58 5.21
CA ALA A 651 43.72 8.23 6.50
C ALA A 651 42.29 8.65 6.85
N THR A 652 42.08 9.00 8.11
CA THR A 652 40.83 9.56 8.62
C THR A 652 40.63 11.01 8.22
N ASP A 653 41.68 11.69 7.75
CA ASP A 653 41.67 13.08 7.31
C ASP A 653 42.23 13.20 5.89
N GLY A 654 41.71 14.17 5.16
CA GLY A 654 42.17 14.50 3.81
C GLY A 654 41.83 15.93 3.45
N THR A 655 42.67 16.52 2.60
CA THR A 655 42.56 17.93 2.22
C THR A 655 42.77 18.10 0.73
N LEU A 656 41.95 18.93 0.10
CA LEU A 656 42.14 19.43 -1.25
C LEU A 656 42.35 20.95 -1.19
N LEU A 657 43.55 21.40 -1.57
CA LEU A 657 43.89 22.82 -1.69
C LEU A 657 43.81 23.24 -3.16
N ILE A 658 43.02 24.27 -3.44
CA ILE A 658 42.89 24.88 -4.76
C ILE A 658 43.47 26.29 -4.66
N ASP A 659 44.66 26.51 -5.21
CA ASP A 659 45.38 27.78 -5.21
C ASP A 659 45.89 28.15 -6.62
N ALA A 660 46.74 29.16 -6.73
CA ALA A 660 47.31 29.57 -8.02
C ALA A 660 48.30 28.55 -8.63
N SER A 661 48.69 27.50 -7.88
CA SER A 661 49.66 26.50 -8.33
C SER A 661 49.04 25.27 -8.99
N VAL A 662 47.73 25.06 -8.82
CA VAL A 662 46.99 23.96 -9.46
C VAL A 662 46.50 24.36 -10.87
N ASP A 663 46.18 23.38 -11.71
CA ASP A 663 45.60 23.58 -13.05
C ASP A 663 44.23 22.87 -13.14
N PRO A 664 43.12 23.58 -13.42
CA PRO A 664 43.05 25.04 -13.65
C PRO A 664 43.35 25.86 -12.39
N ALA A 665 44.00 27.01 -12.55
CA ALA A 665 44.33 27.89 -11.42
C ALA A 665 43.08 28.35 -10.67
N PHE A 666 43.23 28.61 -9.37
CA PHE A 666 42.18 29.18 -8.52
C PHE A 666 41.64 30.50 -9.09
N GLU A 667 40.32 30.64 -9.06
CA GLU A 667 39.56 31.79 -9.53
C GLU A 667 38.71 32.32 -8.36
N PRO A 668 38.97 33.54 -7.88
CA PRO A 668 38.21 34.11 -6.77
C PRO A 668 36.79 34.54 -7.20
N GLY A 669 35.85 34.62 -6.26
CA GLY A 669 34.50 35.14 -6.49
C GLY A 669 33.47 34.14 -7.03
N ILE A 670 33.89 32.92 -7.37
CA ILE A 670 33.03 31.85 -7.90
C ILE A 670 32.80 30.71 -6.88
N PRO A 671 31.69 29.95 -7.01
CA PRO A 671 31.50 28.75 -6.22
C PRO A 671 32.36 27.59 -6.72
N TYR A 672 32.82 26.77 -5.77
CA TYR A 672 33.48 25.49 -6.02
C TYR A 672 32.65 24.38 -5.39
N TYR A 673 32.48 23.29 -6.12
CA TYR A 673 31.69 22.15 -5.70
C TYR A 673 32.59 20.94 -5.51
N PHE A 674 32.27 20.08 -4.55
CA PHE A 674 33.01 18.85 -4.34
C PHE A 674 32.13 17.70 -3.84
N VAL A 675 32.64 16.49 -4.00
CA VAL A 675 31.99 15.25 -3.61
C VAL A 675 33.05 14.29 -3.08
N ILE A 676 32.66 13.46 -2.11
CA ILE A 676 33.52 12.42 -1.54
C ILE A 676 33.12 11.11 -2.18
N GLU A 677 34.06 10.43 -2.86
CA GLU A 677 33.86 9.06 -3.35
C GLU A 677 34.58 8.08 -2.43
N ASN A 678 34.01 6.90 -2.20
CA ASN A 678 34.56 5.93 -1.26
C ASN A 678 34.26 4.48 -1.63
N LYS A 679 35.18 3.61 -1.21
CA LYS A 679 35.06 2.16 -1.20
C LYS A 679 35.13 1.60 0.22
N ASN A 680 34.78 2.41 1.22
CA ASN A 680 34.84 2.02 2.61
C ASN A 680 33.90 0.84 2.82
N CYS A 681 34.34 -0.21 3.53
CA CYS A 681 33.41 -1.22 4.02
C CYS A 681 32.53 -0.69 5.15
N PRO A 682 33.10 -0.06 6.21
CA PRO A 682 32.27 0.54 7.23
C PRO A 682 31.62 1.82 6.72
N THR A 683 30.38 2.07 7.15
CA THR A 683 29.81 3.42 7.15
C THR A 683 30.68 4.32 8.04
N ALA A 684 30.81 5.59 7.67
CA ALA A 684 31.61 6.56 8.43
C ALA A 684 30.80 7.82 8.74
N GLN A 685 31.06 8.41 9.90
CA GLN A 685 30.68 9.81 10.16
C GLN A 685 31.60 10.69 9.32
N LEU A 686 31.00 11.58 8.55
CA LEU A 686 31.65 12.50 7.61
C LEU A 686 31.54 13.91 8.16
N ARG A 687 32.69 14.55 8.41
CA ARG A 687 32.76 15.98 8.69
C ARG A 687 33.46 16.68 7.54
N VAL A 688 32.87 17.76 7.06
CA VAL A 688 33.34 18.51 5.90
C VAL A 688 33.44 19.98 6.27
N SER A 689 34.55 20.62 5.93
CA SER A 689 34.72 22.07 6.08
C SER A 689 35.43 22.69 4.89
N ALA A 690 35.20 23.99 4.73
CA ALA A 690 35.85 24.84 3.75
C ALA A 690 36.55 26.01 4.45
N GLU A 691 37.73 26.38 3.96
CA GLU A 691 38.50 27.52 4.45
C GLU A 691 38.96 28.40 3.27
N SER A 692 38.53 29.65 3.30
CA SER A 692 39.01 30.71 2.41
C SER A 692 40.35 31.26 2.90
N ILE A 693 41.35 31.26 2.02
CA ILE A 693 42.70 31.74 2.36
C ILE A 693 42.93 33.09 1.70
N THR A 694 43.10 34.14 2.50
CA THR A 694 43.43 35.49 2.03
C THR A 694 44.94 35.68 1.90
N PRO A 695 45.42 36.61 1.07
CA PRO A 695 46.84 36.93 1.03
C PRO A 695 47.28 37.39 2.42
N PRO A 696 48.51 37.05 2.86
CA PRO A 696 49.04 37.61 4.10
C PRO A 696 48.94 39.13 4.01
N SER A 697 48.31 39.76 5.01
CA SER A 697 48.29 41.21 5.10
C SER A 697 49.75 41.68 5.07
N GLU A 698 50.08 42.62 4.18
CA GLU A 698 51.35 43.32 4.24
C GLU A 698 51.36 44.04 5.59
N GLY A 699 51.94 43.39 6.60
CA GLY A 699 52.11 43.96 7.91
C GLY A 699 52.93 45.23 7.78
N GLU A 700 52.36 46.33 8.28
CA GLU A 700 53.10 47.54 8.57
C GLU A 700 54.45 47.16 9.21
N GLY A 701 55.53 47.63 8.60
CA GLY A 701 56.89 47.44 9.09
C GLY A 701 57.03 48.04 10.49
N GLY A 702 56.83 47.21 11.51
CA GLY A 702 57.20 47.49 12.90
C GLY A 702 58.71 47.39 13.05
N ALA A 703 59.38 48.53 12.97
CA ALA A 703 60.80 48.68 13.21
C ALA A 703 61.21 48.23 14.63
N GLY A 704 62.25 47.39 14.67
CA GLY A 704 63.35 47.36 15.66
C GLY A 704 63.05 47.56 17.15
N GLY A 705 63.28 46.52 17.94
CA GLY A 705 63.46 46.61 19.39
C GLY A 705 64.29 45.46 19.94
N THR A 706 65.56 45.73 20.23
CA THR A 706 66.57 44.82 20.78
C THR A 706 66.37 44.47 22.26
N GLY A 707 66.59 43.20 22.62
CA GLY A 707 67.39 42.78 23.78
C GLY A 707 66.74 42.72 25.17
N GLY A 708 66.87 41.57 25.85
CA GLY A 708 66.70 41.46 27.30
C GLY A 708 66.58 40.03 27.83
N GLN A 709 67.63 39.55 28.50
CA GLN A 709 67.71 38.27 29.23
C GLN A 709 66.97 38.30 30.59
N GLY A 710 66.70 37.10 31.12
CA GLY A 710 66.42 36.80 32.54
C GLY A 710 64.92 36.62 32.80
N GLY A 711 64.41 35.52 33.37
CA GLY A 711 64.97 34.57 34.32
C GLY A 711 64.02 34.49 35.51
N SER A 712 63.78 33.27 35.99
CA SER A 712 63.25 32.87 37.32
C SER A 712 61.77 32.50 37.48
N VAL A 713 61.61 31.25 37.94
CA VAL A 713 60.50 30.62 38.66
C VAL A 713 60.74 30.83 40.18
N PRO A 714 59.71 30.93 41.02
CA PRO A 714 59.34 29.86 41.98
C PRO A 714 57.81 29.60 42.03
N GLN A 715 57.30 28.35 42.11
CA GLN A 715 56.99 27.57 43.33
C GLN A 715 56.20 28.36 44.40
N SER A 716 55.22 27.85 45.16
CA SER A 716 54.36 26.65 45.23
C SER A 716 53.56 26.80 46.53
N ASN A 717 52.35 26.22 46.59
CA ASN A 717 51.58 25.81 47.78
C ASN A 717 50.97 26.89 48.71
N ASP A 718 49.65 26.84 48.90
CA ASP A 718 49.06 26.34 50.16
C ASP A 718 47.52 26.25 50.07
N THR A 719 47.00 25.12 50.54
CA THR A 719 45.60 24.81 50.96
C THR A 719 45.69 24.35 52.43
N PRO A 720 44.71 24.58 53.33
CA PRO A 720 43.46 23.77 53.33
C PRO A 720 42.18 24.42 53.93
N ASP A 721 41.02 23.80 53.58
CA ASP A 721 39.71 23.66 54.28
C ASP A 721 39.04 24.88 54.96
N ASP A 722 37.72 25.12 54.90
CA ASP A 722 36.64 24.17 55.19
C ASP A 722 35.24 24.73 54.80
N SER A 723 34.33 23.80 54.52
CA SER A 723 32.85 23.77 54.65
C SER A 723 31.92 24.87 54.08
N GLY A 724 31.01 24.42 53.22
CA GLY A 724 29.76 25.12 52.88
C GLY A 724 28.85 24.33 51.93
N CYS A 725 28.13 23.34 52.45
CA CYS A 725 27.11 22.56 51.73
C CYS A 725 25.94 23.40 51.21
N GLY A 726 25.41 23.06 50.02
CA GLY A 726 24.13 23.61 49.54
C GLY A 726 23.71 23.17 48.12
N CYS A 727 23.24 21.93 47.99
CA CYS A 727 22.24 21.43 47.02
C CYS A 727 22.51 21.57 45.50
N THR A 728 23.07 20.51 44.91
CA THR A 728 22.85 20.16 43.49
C THR A 728 21.68 19.16 43.39
N VAL A 729 20.72 19.46 42.53
CA VAL A 729 19.73 18.49 42.03
C VAL A 729 20.40 17.74 40.88
N ALA A 730 20.29 16.42 40.91
CA ALA A 730 20.83 15.51 39.90
C ALA A 730 20.27 15.86 38.52
N GLY A 731 21.17 16.16 37.58
CA GLY A 731 20.89 16.01 36.15
C GLY A 731 21.10 14.54 35.82
N ASP A 732 20.05 13.88 35.33
CA ASP A 732 20.15 12.53 34.79
C ASP A 732 21.06 12.56 33.55
N GLU A 733 22.18 11.85 33.66
CA GLU A 733 23.06 11.52 32.56
C GLU A 733 22.29 10.63 31.58
N ALA A 734 22.00 11.17 30.39
CA ALA A 734 21.54 10.38 29.26
C ALA A 734 22.66 9.41 28.82
N PRO A 735 22.43 8.09 28.75
CA PRO A 735 23.45 7.16 28.29
C PRO A 735 23.58 7.26 26.76
N SER A 736 24.58 8.04 26.33
CA SER A 736 25.20 7.90 25.02
C SER A 736 25.94 6.57 24.93
N GLY A 737 25.58 5.72 23.96
CA GLY A 737 26.45 4.64 23.50
C GLY A 737 25.77 3.29 23.29
N GLY A 738 25.67 2.89 22.03
CA GLY A 738 25.61 1.48 21.66
C GLY A 738 24.25 0.91 21.24
N ARG A 739 23.67 1.41 20.13
CA ARG A 739 22.59 0.71 19.39
C ARG A 739 22.76 0.73 17.86
N TRP A 740 23.98 0.86 17.35
CA TRP A 740 24.26 1.00 15.90
C TRP A 740 24.67 -0.30 15.17
N ALA A 741 24.39 -1.50 15.72
CA ALA A 741 24.85 -2.75 15.10
C ALA A 741 23.79 -3.87 15.02
N GLY A 742 22.51 -3.57 15.23
CA GLY A 742 21.46 -4.61 15.39
C GLY A 742 20.40 -4.72 14.29
N LEU A 743 20.21 -3.71 13.44
CA LEU A 743 18.96 -3.59 12.65
C LEU A 743 19.12 -3.59 11.12
N LEU A 744 20.33 -3.69 10.58
CA LEU A 744 20.56 -3.73 9.12
C LEU A 744 20.41 -5.13 8.48
N GLY A 745 19.62 -6.03 9.09
CA GLY A 745 19.70 -7.47 8.82
C GLY A 745 18.47 -8.20 8.29
N LEU A 746 17.29 -7.58 8.20
CA LEU A 746 16.04 -8.31 7.91
C LEU A 746 15.42 -8.09 6.53
N GLY A 747 16.02 -7.26 5.67
CA GLY A 747 15.66 -7.21 4.26
C GLY A 747 16.72 -7.89 3.40
N LEU A 748 16.36 -8.97 2.71
CA LEU A 748 17.07 -9.57 1.56
C LEU A 748 18.28 -10.48 1.87
N ALA A 749 18.05 -11.80 1.92
CA ALA A 749 19.01 -12.78 1.42
C ALA A 749 18.36 -14.15 1.17
N ALA A 750 18.25 -14.57 -0.09
CA ALA A 750 18.04 -15.98 -0.43
C ALA A 750 19.05 -16.48 -1.48
N ALA A 751 19.70 -17.58 -1.08
CA ALA A 751 20.18 -18.72 -1.86
C ALA A 751 21.39 -18.57 -2.80
N ALA A 752 22.56 -18.97 -2.32
CA ALA A 752 23.65 -19.48 -3.15
C ALA A 752 23.92 -20.99 -2.87
N VAL A 753 23.45 -21.81 -3.82
CA VAL A 753 24.04 -23.06 -4.36
C VAL A 753 24.61 -24.11 -3.39
N THR A 754 23.94 -25.28 -3.33
CA THR A 754 24.61 -26.57 -3.11
C THR A 754 24.33 -27.55 -4.24
N ARG A 755 25.21 -27.55 -5.25
CA ARG A 755 25.48 -28.74 -6.06
C ARG A 755 26.57 -29.56 -5.37
N ARG A 756 26.26 -30.77 -4.88
CA ARG A 756 27.22 -31.89 -4.87
C ARG A 756 26.56 -33.26 -4.63
N ARG A 757 26.40 -33.96 -5.76
CA ARG A 757 26.57 -35.40 -6.03
C ARG A 757 26.47 -36.40 -4.86
N PHE A 758 25.47 -37.26 -4.99
CA PHE A 758 25.43 -38.65 -4.51
C PHE A 758 26.76 -39.40 -4.68
N VAL A 759 27.26 -40.02 -3.60
CA VAL A 759 28.02 -41.28 -3.65
C VAL A 759 27.64 -42.15 -2.44
N ARG A 760 27.25 -43.39 -2.77
CA ARG A 760 26.99 -44.59 -1.97
C ARG A 760 27.81 -44.75 -0.67
N ARG A 761 27.16 -45.12 0.43
CA ARG A 761 27.06 -46.51 0.92
C ARG A 761 26.00 -46.63 2.01
#